data_AF-A0A2M4CZH9-F1
#
_entry.id   AF-A0A2M4CZH9-F1
#
_cell.length_a   1.000
_cell.length_b   1.000
_cell.length_c   1.000
_cell.angle_alpha   90.00
_cell.angle_beta   90.00
_cell.angle_gamma   90.00
#
_symmetry.space_group_name_H-M   'P 1'
#
loop_
_entity.id
_entity.type
_entity.pdbx_description
1 polymer ?
#
loop_
_entity_poly.entity_id
_entity_poly.type
_entity_poly.pdbx_seq_one_letter_code
_entity_poly.pdbx_strand_id
1 'polypeptide(L)'
;SSADRVAIAATAAATDDDDADADTMGSSGWCPRFGAAVWLTFLVVLAIEAADPIGTGGPAMVHVGEDALLTCVVMTPFNNDTVLWRKGPHEILSAGMNRVTGDRRISVLHDDSPSGRTPLGGDVWVLLIKETRLNDSDVYVCEVNSDPIVRSFHPLTVRQPKKKGATAGAGSRNGTVTPTTTSTPGSSAVTSPKGDAVGSTQSPETGASSTSEEDDGGDSSFDAYTDSEEEVSADGVPLVTHDFTDCCVANNVSSGCMGFCVLHNILDGSAGVEPEMCEKDFPGIVRCMADGRNHVPCCVEKGIPDLCQDMCRGEYTPFTDLLKSRVSCVQHTLPGLQCILDNIQRLPSEPQSVAVEPLTERSLQVSWSVPEKLAASVSTYRVEAVMLHSFDQDYLANDTEANRPTEPMLTSKVLQVPASQKTAVLSDLSPFTMYTVTVTAINDHGSSLPSTRIRALTLEGGAATKQTSVAVVPVLPDVRGCCMKKGITHRTCLDKMCDPVKADFTEVPDLMVCAPWANITFACLANNIDHTPCCKSRGIPEGCLSFCSGTVKAINFNYFKCLQYMSEYSSCLLQGYGVLSGPPSKLKAPLIASHFVVLEWKPPKILPDTVTAYHLHFRKLGSGEDYTVMEKDQAPVIVEDLEAGTYYEAFVVAVNAHGKGGPSPRLVFQTKRDAAMEVAHGAHYNISACCHASGLLPQCAPLCSYDAKMSDIQKLGNTCRGQIGTIVRCSAGGRDHTSCCARRAVPPKCQSLCRGVITSSPTDCLPYAGNIIQCFEEGIGHIPAPVEDLHVTSVTNTSISLAWVPTETEPNNTDNRPLGYLVQYGKVNNMTMYETVIKLEHELNTTETDIELKDLEPKALYRITVVARGDYGTSLPSSMLLINTSRTESASTVYGAPSPPHSLSVSAHSATWITVSWQPPEFSHPHESITYRVIHKVANNYTVIDTRLLWVRINNLLPNTQHIVYVVAIGAKGTSLPSETLVAWTDPALPAYVDPPTVHPSDIISEGGSMTILCLAMGNPAPTISLYVGGHLVRQDTSRHMITVIHNVTTDMEHISCYADNGYGIPMQAAKKVNISFAPRIQASGITVASVGESVDLKCTVWARPIPKTMFWRDHDGRVPVIQGGNYDMSMKNDVDDNSLYVMTLTINKLGAQDVGDYFCHAENALGSSTRAVSVRIRNTAASSNISECCASQNVSASCMSACSFYIDIESVIDRPEC
;
A
#
# COMPACT_ATOMS: atom_id res chain seq x y z
N SER A 1 -25.06 -40.30 9.15
CA SER A 1 -25.76 -41.33 8.34
C SER A 1 -24.90 -42.58 8.27
N SER A 2 -25.44 -43.68 7.75
CA SER A 2 -24.72 -44.90 7.31
C SER A 2 -23.29 -44.62 6.81
N ALA A 3 -22.20 -45.26 7.25
CA ALA A 3 -21.97 -46.65 7.66
C ALA A 3 -22.13 -47.68 6.52
N ASP A 4 -21.04 -48.36 6.16
CA ASP A 4 -21.07 -49.80 5.84
C ASP A 4 -19.71 -50.48 6.04
N ARG A 5 -19.65 -51.81 5.91
CA ARG A 5 -18.51 -52.70 6.28
C ARG A 5 -17.92 -53.49 5.11
N VAL A 6 -16.69 -54.02 5.29
CA VAL A 6 -16.23 -55.43 5.06
C VAL A 6 -14.67 -55.48 5.05
N ALA A 7 -13.95 -56.56 5.37
CA ALA A 7 -13.89 -57.49 6.53
C ALA A 7 -13.03 -58.74 6.18
N ILE A 8 -12.69 -59.58 7.19
CA ILE A 8 -12.29 -61.02 7.13
C ILE A 8 -10.78 -61.41 7.22
N ALA A 9 -10.39 -61.92 8.42
CA ALA A 9 -9.59 -63.13 8.76
C ALA A 9 -8.13 -63.37 8.27
N ALA A 10 -7.30 -64.24 8.89
CA ALA A 10 -7.15 -64.76 10.28
C ALA A 10 -5.91 -65.72 10.39
N THR A 11 -5.61 -66.22 11.61
CA THR A 11 -4.80 -67.44 11.97
C THR A 11 -3.28 -67.45 11.68
N ALA A 12 -2.41 -68.14 12.45
CA ALA A 12 -2.47 -68.72 13.82
C ALA A 12 -1.08 -69.23 14.29
N ALA A 13 -0.93 -69.47 15.61
CA ALA A 13 0.01 -70.42 16.28
C ALA A 13 1.55 -70.15 16.20
N ALA A 14 2.40 -70.64 17.11
CA ALA A 14 2.28 -71.08 18.53
C ALA A 14 3.71 -71.34 19.10
N THR A 15 3.79 -71.79 20.37
CA THR A 15 4.94 -72.40 21.09
C THR A 15 6.13 -71.47 21.43
N ASP A 16 6.48 -71.21 22.71
CA ASP A 16 7.10 -72.06 23.78
C ASP A 16 8.65 -72.06 23.64
N ASP A 17 9.50 -72.03 24.67
CA ASP A 17 9.30 -71.91 26.13
C ASP A 17 10.60 -71.45 26.86
N ASP A 18 10.52 -71.35 28.20
CA ASP A 18 11.56 -71.54 29.24
C ASP A 18 12.80 -70.60 29.40
N ASP A 19 12.62 -69.61 30.30
CA ASP A 19 13.12 -69.59 31.71
C ASP A 19 14.59 -69.29 32.15
N ALA A 20 14.68 -68.98 33.47
CA ALA A 20 15.83 -69.06 34.39
C ALA A 20 16.90 -67.93 34.45
N ASP A 21 16.58 -66.90 35.26
CA ASP A 21 17.32 -66.43 36.46
C ASP A 21 18.86 -66.58 36.60
N ALA A 22 19.52 -65.52 37.10
CA ALA A 22 19.94 -65.44 38.52
C ALA A 22 20.73 -64.17 38.94
N ASP A 23 20.10 -63.38 39.82
CA ASP A 23 20.62 -62.83 41.10
C ASP A 23 21.81 -61.83 41.28
N THR A 24 21.49 -60.84 42.14
CA THR A 24 22.29 -60.24 43.24
C THR A 24 23.26 -59.03 43.08
N MET A 25 22.68 -57.84 43.31
CA MET A 25 22.94 -56.93 44.45
C MET A 25 24.35 -56.31 44.73
N GLY A 26 24.39 -54.97 44.64
CA GLY A 26 25.03 -54.05 45.63
C GLY A 26 26.44 -53.50 45.30
N SER A 27 26.92 -52.40 45.90
CA SER A 27 26.25 -51.25 46.56
C SER A 27 27.29 -50.23 47.07
N SER A 28 27.09 -48.93 46.83
CA SER A 28 27.73 -47.75 47.50
C SER A 28 29.25 -47.52 47.36
N GLY A 29 29.70 -46.25 47.50
CA GLY A 29 31.13 -45.86 47.66
C GLY A 29 31.49 -44.50 47.03
N TRP A 30 32.02 -43.55 47.81
CA TRP A 30 32.33 -42.16 47.38
C TRP A 30 33.72 -41.96 46.70
N CYS A 31 33.84 -40.84 45.99
CA CYS A 31 35.07 -40.08 45.61
C CYS A 31 36.17 -40.01 46.71
N PRO A 32 37.47 -39.70 46.42
CA PRO A 32 37.89 -38.65 45.45
C PRO A 32 39.27 -38.72 44.72
N ARG A 33 39.39 -37.90 43.64
CA ARG A 33 40.55 -37.09 43.15
C ARG A 33 41.95 -37.69 42.81
N PHE A 34 42.58 -36.97 41.86
CA PHE A 34 44.02 -36.84 41.51
C PHE A 34 44.71 -37.90 40.63
N GLY A 35 45.66 -37.40 39.82
CA GLY A 35 46.70 -38.18 39.13
C GLY A 35 46.58 -38.18 37.60
N ALA A 36 47.53 -37.55 36.91
CA ALA A 36 47.66 -37.64 35.45
C ALA A 36 48.95 -38.35 35.06
N ALA A 37 48.85 -39.31 34.14
CA ALA A 37 49.97 -39.83 33.36
C ALA A 37 49.45 -40.38 32.01
N VAL A 38 50.24 -40.18 30.96
CA VAL A 38 49.98 -40.66 29.58
C VAL A 38 50.60 -42.05 29.41
N TRP A 39 50.05 -42.90 28.52
CA TRP A 39 50.80 -43.55 27.41
C TRP A 39 49.87 -44.40 26.51
N LEU A 40 50.28 -44.57 25.25
CA LEU A 40 49.47 -45.10 24.14
C LEU A 40 49.32 -46.62 24.19
N THR A 41 48.18 -47.16 23.72
CA THR A 41 48.09 -48.07 22.54
C THR A 41 46.63 -48.40 22.17
N PHE A 42 46.44 -49.13 21.06
CA PHE A 42 45.16 -49.60 20.48
C PHE A 42 44.21 -48.56 19.85
N LEU A 43 44.51 -48.23 18.59
CA LEU A 43 43.51 -47.81 17.61
C LEU A 43 43.90 -48.37 16.21
N VAL A 44 43.34 -49.53 15.84
CA VAL A 44 43.35 -50.04 14.46
C VAL A 44 41.95 -50.58 14.13
N VAL A 45 41.17 -49.69 13.51
CA VAL A 45 40.14 -49.94 12.49
C VAL A 45 39.43 -51.30 12.49
N LEU A 46 38.19 -51.29 12.97
CA LEU A 46 37.07 -51.90 12.25
C LEU A 46 35.99 -50.81 12.09
N ALA A 47 36.09 -50.05 11.01
CA ALA A 47 35.11 -49.02 10.68
C ALA A 47 34.01 -49.63 9.81
N ILE A 48 32.78 -49.60 10.32
CA ILE A 48 31.56 -49.80 9.53
C ILE A 48 30.95 -48.40 9.41
N GLU A 49 30.69 -47.96 8.18
CA GLU A 49 30.15 -46.62 7.92
C GLU A 49 28.69 -46.53 8.36
N ALA A 50 28.38 -45.57 9.22
CA ALA A 50 27.03 -45.13 9.55
C ALA A 50 26.94 -43.61 9.28
N ALA A 51 25.76 -43.12 8.89
CA ALA A 51 25.56 -41.70 8.60
C ALA A 51 25.35 -40.91 9.91
N ASP A 52 26.30 -40.02 10.25
CA ASP A 52 26.15 -39.14 11.41
C ASP A 52 25.15 -37.99 11.15
N PRO A 53 24.23 -37.70 12.08
CA PRO A 53 23.38 -36.51 12.01
C PRO A 53 24.11 -35.33 12.66
N ILE A 54 24.36 -34.28 11.89
CA ILE A 54 25.13 -33.14 12.41
C ILE A 54 24.22 -32.23 13.23
N GLY A 55 24.40 -32.25 14.55
CA GLY A 55 23.87 -31.21 15.43
C GLY A 55 24.63 -29.91 15.21
N THR A 56 24.06 -28.98 14.43
CA THR A 56 24.75 -27.77 13.97
C THR A 56 24.82 -26.66 15.01
N GLY A 57 23.88 -26.63 15.97
CA GLY A 57 23.98 -25.83 17.19
C GLY A 57 22.73 -25.01 17.49
N GLY A 58 22.20 -25.17 18.70
CA GLY A 58 21.34 -24.19 19.37
C GLY A 58 22.08 -23.45 20.48
N PRO A 59 21.46 -22.45 21.15
CA PRO A 59 22.06 -21.80 22.29
C PRO A 59 22.11 -22.77 23.49
N ALA A 60 23.31 -23.28 23.81
CA ALA A 60 23.52 -24.18 24.94
C ALA A 60 23.27 -23.52 26.32
N MET A 61 23.04 -22.20 26.34
CA MET A 61 22.68 -21.42 27.53
C MET A 61 21.66 -20.35 27.17
N VAL A 62 20.57 -20.28 27.92
CA VAL A 62 19.39 -19.40 27.68
C VAL A 62 18.91 -18.84 29.03
N HIS A 63 18.25 -17.68 29.06
CA HIS A 63 17.66 -17.12 30.28
C HIS A 63 16.18 -17.47 30.46
N VAL A 64 15.74 -17.55 31.73
CA VAL A 64 14.34 -17.85 32.07
C VAL A 64 13.41 -16.81 31.42
N GLY A 65 12.53 -17.27 30.54
CA GLY A 65 11.59 -16.44 29.75
C GLY A 65 12.00 -16.23 28.29
N GLU A 66 13.23 -16.52 27.89
CA GLU A 66 13.65 -16.52 26.48
C GLU A 66 13.24 -17.83 25.78
N ASP A 67 13.06 -17.78 24.46
CA ASP A 67 12.78 -18.96 23.62
C ASP A 67 14.10 -19.70 23.28
N ALA A 68 14.11 -21.03 23.35
CA ALA A 68 15.24 -21.86 22.92
C ALA A 68 14.97 -22.58 21.60
N LEU A 69 15.97 -22.60 20.71
CA LEU A 69 15.91 -23.24 19.39
C LEU A 69 17.05 -24.23 19.23
N LEU A 70 16.75 -25.53 19.14
CA LEU A 70 17.75 -26.59 18.95
C LEU A 70 17.67 -27.13 17.52
N THR A 71 18.79 -27.07 16.78
CA THR A 71 18.85 -27.31 15.33
C THR A 71 19.39 -28.70 15.00
N CYS A 72 18.66 -29.47 14.19
CA CYS A 72 19.07 -30.77 13.68
C CYS A 72 19.07 -30.76 12.16
N VAL A 73 20.10 -31.33 11.52
CA VAL A 73 20.25 -31.34 10.06
C VAL A 73 20.36 -32.78 9.56
N VAL A 74 19.48 -33.14 8.63
CA VAL A 74 19.35 -34.48 8.06
C VAL A 74 19.82 -34.47 6.61
N MET A 75 20.89 -35.19 6.28
CA MET A 75 21.61 -35.01 5.00
C MET A 75 21.14 -35.93 3.86
N THR A 76 20.24 -36.88 4.11
CA THR A 76 19.84 -37.93 3.16
C THR A 76 18.44 -37.69 2.59
N PRO A 77 18.22 -37.86 1.27
CA PRO A 77 16.91 -37.66 0.66
C PRO A 77 15.89 -38.70 1.15
N PHE A 78 14.65 -38.25 1.36
CA PHE A 78 13.59 -39.03 2.00
C PHE A 78 13.32 -40.39 1.34
N ASN A 79 13.28 -41.43 2.18
CA ASN A 79 12.63 -42.70 1.86
C ASN A 79 11.63 -43.10 2.98
N ASN A 80 10.77 -42.13 3.35
CA ASN A 80 9.74 -42.22 4.39
C ASN A 80 10.22 -42.19 5.86
N ASP A 81 11.52 -41.97 6.10
CA ASP A 81 12.11 -41.79 7.44
C ASP A 81 11.53 -40.56 8.16
N THR A 82 11.27 -40.70 9.46
CA THR A 82 10.69 -39.63 10.31
C THR A 82 11.71 -39.11 11.31
N VAL A 83 11.77 -37.78 11.47
CA VAL A 83 12.58 -37.11 12.51
C VAL A 83 11.80 -37.04 13.82
N LEU A 84 12.42 -37.48 14.90
CA LEU A 84 11.85 -37.56 16.25
C LEU A 84 12.65 -36.68 17.21
N TRP A 85 12.00 -35.79 17.96
CA TRP A 85 12.67 -35.07 19.04
C TRP A 85 12.32 -35.68 20.40
N ARG A 86 13.32 -35.84 21.25
CA ARG A 86 13.20 -36.36 22.62
C ARG A 86 13.80 -35.40 23.64
N LYS A 87 13.32 -35.49 24.88
CA LYS A 87 13.99 -34.95 26.08
C LYS A 87 14.50 -36.11 26.91
N GLY A 88 15.82 -36.14 27.14
CA GLY A 88 16.49 -37.29 27.74
C GLY A 88 16.24 -38.60 26.98
N PRO A 89 16.36 -39.76 27.66
CA PRO A 89 16.24 -41.08 27.01
C PRO A 89 14.80 -41.56 26.79
N HIS A 90 13.77 -40.92 27.37
CA HIS A 90 12.43 -41.52 27.48
C HIS A 90 11.25 -40.63 27.06
N GLU A 91 11.34 -39.29 27.12
CA GLU A 91 10.23 -38.41 26.72
C GLU A 91 10.30 -38.10 25.21
N ILE A 92 9.25 -38.40 24.45
CA ILE A 92 9.11 -38.00 23.04
C ILE A 92 8.33 -36.68 22.98
N LEU A 93 8.94 -35.67 22.34
CA LEU A 93 8.39 -34.32 22.22
C LEU A 93 7.58 -34.16 20.92
N SER A 94 8.08 -34.71 19.81
CA SER A 94 7.45 -34.64 18.49
C SER A 94 7.89 -35.76 17.56
N ALA A 95 7.08 -36.00 16.53
CA ALA A 95 7.35 -36.89 15.41
C ALA A 95 7.01 -36.16 14.10
N GLY A 96 8.02 -35.85 13.30
CA GLY A 96 7.94 -34.82 12.27
C GLY A 96 7.49 -33.48 12.87
N MET A 97 6.62 -32.77 12.15
CA MET A 97 6.01 -31.52 12.63
C MET A 97 4.99 -31.72 13.76
N ASN A 98 4.54 -32.96 14.02
CA ASN A 98 3.48 -33.23 15.00
C ASN A 98 4.06 -33.27 16.42
N ARG A 99 3.62 -32.35 17.30
CA ARG A 99 3.92 -32.41 18.73
C ARG A 99 3.22 -33.61 19.37
N VAL A 100 4.00 -34.43 20.07
CA VAL A 100 3.56 -35.59 20.86
C VAL A 100 3.42 -35.23 22.35
N THR A 101 4.26 -34.35 22.88
CA THR A 101 4.17 -33.91 24.29
C THR A 101 2.97 -32.99 24.56
N GLY A 102 2.52 -32.98 25.82
CA GLY A 102 1.43 -32.12 26.29
C GLY A 102 1.84 -30.64 26.47
N ASP A 103 3.14 -30.32 26.51
CA ASP A 103 3.59 -28.94 26.68
C ASP A 103 3.39 -28.12 25.39
N ARG A 104 2.42 -27.20 25.43
CA ARG A 104 2.06 -26.32 24.31
C ARG A 104 3.16 -25.33 23.91
N ARG A 105 4.18 -25.12 24.74
CA ARG A 105 5.35 -24.27 24.43
C ARG A 105 6.28 -24.92 23.40
N ILE A 106 6.20 -26.24 23.25
CA ILE A 106 7.07 -27.01 22.37
C ILE A 106 6.46 -27.10 20.97
N SER A 107 7.29 -26.90 19.96
CA SER A 107 6.93 -26.92 18.54
C SER A 107 8.14 -27.29 17.69
N VAL A 108 7.90 -27.71 16.44
CA VAL A 108 8.94 -28.00 15.46
C VAL A 108 8.78 -27.03 14.30
N LEU A 109 9.88 -26.42 13.86
CA LEU A 109 9.96 -25.64 12.62
C LEU A 109 10.67 -26.48 11.55
N HIS A 110 10.06 -26.58 10.39
CA HIS A 110 10.56 -27.25 9.18
C HIS A 110 9.87 -26.62 7.95
N ASP A 111 10.40 -26.88 6.74
CA ASP A 111 9.94 -26.32 5.46
C ASP A 111 9.79 -27.47 4.45
N ASP A 112 8.54 -27.92 4.22
CA ASP A 112 8.18 -29.02 3.30
C ASP A 112 8.30 -28.59 1.82
N SER A 113 9.48 -28.14 1.39
CA SER A 113 9.73 -27.53 0.08
C SER A 113 9.46 -28.47 -1.12
N PRO A 114 8.43 -28.23 -1.97
CA PRO A 114 7.89 -29.23 -2.89
C PRO A 114 8.48 -29.17 -4.32
N SER A 115 9.73 -28.72 -4.53
CA SER A 115 10.32 -28.70 -5.89
C SER A 115 11.86 -28.68 -5.98
N GLY A 116 12.45 -29.84 -6.27
CA GLY A 116 13.56 -29.99 -7.23
C GLY A 116 14.95 -29.40 -6.93
N ARG A 117 15.12 -28.53 -5.92
CA ARG A 117 16.40 -27.96 -5.50
C ARG A 117 16.54 -28.04 -3.97
N THR A 118 17.53 -28.78 -3.50
CA THR A 118 18.02 -28.73 -2.11
C THR A 118 19.41 -28.10 -2.10
N PRO A 119 19.57 -26.83 -1.69
CA PRO A 119 20.89 -26.20 -1.62
C PRO A 119 21.77 -26.88 -0.54
N LEU A 120 22.93 -27.41 -0.96
CA LEU A 120 24.08 -27.86 -0.15
C LEU A 120 23.83 -27.99 1.37
N GLY A 121 23.53 -29.21 1.83
CA GLY A 121 23.69 -29.59 3.24
C GLY A 121 22.42 -29.90 4.03
N GLY A 122 21.46 -30.61 3.45
CA GLY A 122 20.41 -31.32 4.19
C GLY A 122 19.27 -30.49 4.78
N ASP A 123 18.20 -31.21 5.14
CA ASP A 123 16.94 -30.70 5.67
C ASP A 123 17.06 -30.31 7.14
N VAL A 124 16.57 -29.11 7.47
CA VAL A 124 16.73 -28.50 8.79
C VAL A 124 15.45 -28.63 9.60
N TRP A 125 15.58 -29.25 10.77
CA TRP A 125 14.52 -29.51 11.73
C TRP A 125 14.85 -28.81 13.04
N VAL A 126 14.04 -27.83 13.46
CA VAL A 126 14.34 -27.01 14.65
C VAL A 126 13.30 -27.25 15.73
N LEU A 127 13.74 -27.70 16.91
CA LEU A 127 12.89 -27.78 18.09
C LEU A 127 12.85 -26.40 18.76
N LEU A 128 11.67 -25.76 18.76
CA LEU A 128 11.39 -24.49 19.43
C LEU A 128 10.70 -24.76 20.77
N ILE A 129 11.31 -24.30 21.86
CA ILE A 129 10.78 -24.32 23.23
C ILE A 129 10.53 -22.88 23.65
N LYS A 130 9.25 -22.46 23.70
CA LYS A 130 8.88 -21.10 24.09
C LYS A 130 8.95 -20.87 25.60
N GLU A 131 9.21 -19.63 26.01
CA GLU A 131 9.23 -19.17 27.41
C GLU A 131 10.00 -20.16 28.32
N THR A 132 11.32 -20.30 28.12
CA THR A 132 12.07 -21.36 28.82
C THR A 132 12.06 -21.21 30.34
N ARG A 133 11.96 -22.36 31.01
CA ARG A 133 11.88 -22.52 32.45
C ARG A 133 13.14 -23.21 32.94
N LEU A 134 13.51 -23.05 34.21
CA LEU A 134 14.67 -23.75 34.79
C LEU A 134 14.65 -25.27 34.56
N ASN A 135 13.46 -25.86 34.55
CA ASN A 135 13.21 -27.29 34.32
C ASN A 135 13.29 -27.75 32.84
N ASP A 136 13.54 -26.83 31.91
CA ASP A 136 13.87 -27.15 30.51
C ASP A 136 15.38 -27.36 30.29
N SER A 137 16.19 -27.27 31.35
CA SER A 137 17.62 -27.58 31.29
C SER A 137 17.83 -29.10 31.23
N ASP A 138 18.13 -29.64 30.04
CA ASP A 138 18.29 -31.08 29.80
C ASP A 138 19.12 -31.35 28.52
N VAL A 139 19.39 -32.61 28.22
CA VAL A 139 19.91 -33.05 26.92
C VAL A 139 18.76 -33.49 26.04
N TYR A 140 18.54 -32.76 24.95
CA TYR A 140 17.57 -33.06 23.92
C TYR A 140 18.21 -33.94 22.85
N VAL A 141 17.46 -34.88 22.28
CA VAL A 141 17.96 -35.80 21.25
C VAL A 141 17.10 -35.65 20.00
N CYS A 142 17.74 -35.40 18.86
CA CYS A 142 17.12 -35.54 17.54
C CYS A 142 17.49 -36.92 16.99
N GLU A 143 16.47 -37.72 16.68
CA GLU A 143 16.58 -39.13 16.28
C GLU A 143 15.88 -39.32 14.93
N VAL A 144 16.63 -39.73 13.90
CA VAL A 144 16.09 -40.06 12.58
C VAL A 144 15.80 -41.55 12.55
N ASN A 145 14.58 -41.93 12.21
CA ASN A 145 14.12 -43.31 12.11
C ASN A 145 14.56 -43.97 10.78
N SER A 146 15.86 -43.92 10.50
CA SER A 146 16.53 -44.67 9.43
C SER A 146 16.93 -46.07 9.91
N ASP A 147 17.45 -46.92 9.01
CA ASP A 147 18.14 -48.17 9.35
C ASP A 147 19.63 -48.09 8.95
N PRO A 148 20.59 -48.07 9.91
CA PRO A 148 20.39 -48.01 11.36
C PRO A 148 19.84 -46.66 11.85
N ILE A 149 19.34 -46.62 13.09
CA ILE A 149 18.79 -45.41 13.73
C ILE A 149 19.90 -44.41 14.07
N VAL A 150 19.67 -43.15 13.73
CA VAL A 150 20.67 -42.07 13.66
C VAL A 150 20.34 -40.96 14.67
N ARG A 151 21.26 -40.58 15.58
CA ARG A 151 20.98 -39.67 16.73
C ARG A 151 22.00 -38.53 16.92
N SER A 152 21.52 -37.30 17.15
CA SER A 152 22.31 -36.13 17.61
C SER A 152 21.85 -35.59 18.97
N PHE A 153 22.77 -35.03 19.76
CA PHE A 153 22.55 -34.62 21.15
C PHE A 153 22.76 -33.11 21.36
N HIS A 154 21.82 -32.46 22.05
CA HIS A 154 21.70 -31.02 22.19
C HIS A 154 21.51 -30.61 23.67
N PRO A 155 22.57 -30.22 24.39
CA PRO A 155 22.48 -29.81 25.80
C PRO A 155 21.98 -28.36 25.94
N LEU A 156 20.94 -28.15 26.73
CA LEU A 156 20.35 -26.85 27.04
C LEU A 156 20.51 -26.51 28.53
N THR A 157 20.91 -25.27 28.85
CA THR A 157 21.08 -24.78 30.23
C THR A 157 20.31 -23.47 30.45
N VAL A 158 19.23 -23.49 31.25
CA VAL A 158 18.43 -22.29 31.52
C VAL A 158 18.88 -21.60 32.82
N ARG A 159 19.06 -20.28 32.82
CA ARG A 159 19.59 -19.51 33.97
C ARG A 159 18.73 -18.30 34.37
N GLN A 160 18.54 -18.10 35.68
CA GLN A 160 17.94 -16.86 36.19
C GLN A 160 18.87 -15.64 35.98
N PRO A 161 18.32 -14.45 35.67
CA PRO A 161 19.09 -13.20 35.65
C PRO A 161 19.49 -12.77 37.07
N LYS A 162 20.70 -12.23 37.21
CA LYS A 162 21.20 -11.72 38.51
C LYS A 162 20.54 -10.39 38.86
N LYS A 163 19.67 -10.36 39.87
CA LYS A 163 19.27 -9.11 40.53
C LYS A 163 20.50 -8.43 41.15
N LYS A 164 20.76 -7.16 40.83
CA LYS A 164 21.68 -6.32 41.62
C LYS A 164 21.07 -6.16 43.01
N GLY A 165 21.87 -6.42 44.05
CA GLY A 165 21.37 -6.53 45.42
C GLY A 165 21.08 -5.17 46.07
N ALA A 166 19.91 -5.04 46.70
CA ALA A 166 19.63 -3.98 47.64
C ALA A 166 20.01 -4.43 49.07
N THR A 167 20.76 -3.61 49.80
CA THR A 167 21.08 -3.82 51.21
C THR A 167 20.26 -2.88 52.10
N ALA A 168 19.38 -3.45 52.94
CA ALA A 168 18.79 -2.73 54.07
C ALA A 168 19.87 -2.42 55.14
N GLY A 169 19.74 -1.43 56.03
CA GLY A 169 18.65 -0.47 56.24
C GLY A 169 18.25 -0.39 57.73
N ALA A 170 18.10 0.82 58.31
CA ALA A 170 17.59 1.00 59.69
C ALA A 170 17.23 2.46 60.07
N GLY A 171 16.13 2.62 60.80
CA GLY A 171 16.11 3.25 62.14
C GLY A 171 16.41 4.76 62.29
N SER A 172 15.34 5.56 62.44
CA SER A 172 15.36 6.94 62.95
C SER A 172 15.98 7.08 64.37
N ARG A 173 16.64 8.22 64.65
CA ARG A 173 16.68 8.84 66.00
C ARG A 173 17.08 10.33 66.01
N ASN A 174 16.66 11.03 67.08
CA ASN A 174 16.88 12.46 67.34
C ASN A 174 18.28 12.78 67.89
N GLY A 175 18.73 14.03 67.74
CA GLY A 175 19.81 14.64 68.54
C GLY A 175 20.70 15.60 67.73
N THR A 176 20.44 16.92 67.67
CA THR A 176 20.78 18.00 68.63
C THR A 176 22.25 18.43 68.72
N VAL A 177 22.47 19.75 68.49
CA VAL A 177 23.50 20.62 69.15
C VAL A 177 24.97 20.51 68.67
N THR A 178 25.33 21.34 67.65
CA THR A 178 26.24 22.55 67.69
C THR A 178 27.53 22.57 68.54
N PRO A 179 28.46 23.56 68.40
CA PRO A 179 28.78 24.53 67.31
C PRO A 179 30.31 24.75 67.05
N THR A 180 30.67 25.70 66.15
CA THR A 180 31.93 26.53 66.13
C THR A 180 33.30 25.81 65.91
N THR A 181 34.34 26.40 65.29
CA THR A 181 34.62 27.76 64.74
C THR A 181 35.42 27.61 63.39
N THR A 182 36.22 28.51 62.78
CA THR A 182 36.91 29.78 63.15
C THR A 182 37.21 30.65 61.90
N SER A 183 37.64 31.90 62.13
CA SER A 183 38.44 32.86 61.30
C SER A 183 38.90 32.48 59.87
N THR A 184 38.66 33.24 58.77
CA THR A 184 38.85 34.71 58.46
C THR A 184 40.33 35.13 58.23
N PRO A 185 40.69 36.29 57.59
CA PRO A 185 39.87 37.45 57.13
C PRO A 185 40.21 38.07 55.73
N GLY A 186 39.47 39.14 55.34
CA GLY A 186 39.83 40.12 54.28
C GLY A 186 38.90 40.11 53.05
N SER A 187 37.94 41.01 52.76
CA SER A 187 37.76 42.48 52.96
C SER A 187 38.56 43.33 51.95
N SER A 188 38.01 44.19 51.07
CA SER A 188 36.62 44.67 50.80
C SER A 188 36.53 45.13 49.30
N ALA A 189 35.59 45.92 48.72
CA ALA A 189 34.50 46.78 49.21
C ALA A 189 33.47 47.17 48.10
N VAL A 190 32.25 47.59 48.51
CA VAL A 190 31.52 48.87 48.21
C VAL A 190 31.59 49.44 46.76
N THR A 191 30.50 49.79 46.03
CA THR A 191 29.17 50.36 46.44
C THR A 191 28.00 49.91 45.52
N SER A 192 26.76 50.06 46.00
CA SER A 192 25.48 50.06 45.23
C SER A 192 24.96 51.53 45.10
N PRO A 193 23.67 51.90 44.83
CA PRO A 193 22.48 51.14 44.36
C PRO A 193 21.54 51.84 43.32
N LYS A 194 20.52 51.09 42.83
CA LYS A 194 19.11 51.48 42.48
C LYS A 194 18.76 52.58 41.46
N GLY A 195 17.66 52.36 40.72
CA GLY A 195 16.72 53.44 40.29
C GLY A 195 15.92 53.15 39.00
N ASP A 196 14.63 52.81 39.11
CA ASP A 196 13.72 52.54 37.98
C ASP A 196 12.95 53.80 37.50
N ALA A 197 12.71 53.96 36.18
CA ALA A 197 11.45 54.46 35.56
C ALA A 197 11.49 54.68 34.02
N VAL A 198 10.52 54.07 33.32
CA VAL A 198 9.64 54.57 32.20
C VAL A 198 10.10 55.73 31.27
N GLY A 199 9.95 55.59 29.92
CA GLY A 199 9.83 56.79 29.04
C GLY A 199 10.04 56.71 27.50
N SER A 200 9.19 55.99 26.77
CA SER A 200 8.76 56.18 25.34
C SER A 200 9.39 57.19 24.31
N THR A 201 9.47 56.71 23.04
CA THR A 201 9.13 57.36 21.71
C THR A 201 10.09 58.25 20.86
N GLN A 202 10.26 57.80 19.59
CA GLN A 202 10.24 58.52 18.27
C GLN A 202 11.41 59.39 17.73
N SER A 203 12.00 58.93 16.59
CA SER A 203 12.06 59.57 15.22
C SER A 203 12.74 60.95 14.97
N PRO A 204 13.12 61.35 13.71
CA PRO A 204 13.44 60.59 12.46
C PRO A 204 14.63 61.14 11.58
N GLU A 205 14.92 60.45 10.45
CA GLU A 205 15.18 60.97 9.07
C GLU A 205 16.53 61.54 8.49
N THR A 206 16.78 61.16 7.22
CA THR A 206 17.52 61.82 6.07
C THR A 206 19.07 61.93 5.99
N GLY A 207 19.65 61.89 4.76
CA GLY A 207 20.89 62.68 4.53
C GLY A 207 21.69 62.78 3.19
N ALA A 208 21.91 61.74 2.36
CA ALA A 208 22.57 61.79 1.00
C ALA A 208 24.05 62.33 0.80
N SER A 209 24.58 62.20 -0.44
CA SER A 209 25.81 62.82 -1.05
C SER A 209 27.21 62.21 -0.73
N SER A 210 28.26 62.17 -1.60
CA SER A 210 28.44 62.40 -3.07
C SER A 210 29.84 61.98 -3.64
N THR A 211 29.87 61.51 -4.90
CA THR A 211 30.89 61.57 -6.01
C THR A 211 32.39 61.90 -5.81
N SER A 212 33.27 61.17 -6.54
CA SER A 212 34.36 61.71 -7.41
C SER A 212 34.99 60.62 -8.33
N GLU A 213 35.71 61.01 -9.40
CA GLU A 213 36.24 60.16 -10.52
C GLU A 213 37.79 60.07 -10.53
N GLU A 214 38.36 59.16 -11.36
CA GLU A 214 39.50 59.33 -12.34
C GLU A 214 40.25 58.01 -12.70
N ASP A 215 41.23 58.05 -13.62
CA ASP A 215 41.47 57.07 -14.72
C ASP A 215 42.88 56.38 -14.80
N ASP A 216 43.10 55.60 -15.88
CA ASP A 216 44.36 54.99 -16.44
C ASP A 216 45.00 53.74 -15.74
N GLY A 217 45.64 52.79 -16.45
CA GLY A 217 45.73 52.55 -17.92
C GLY A 217 46.85 51.58 -18.39
N GLY A 218 46.49 50.50 -19.13
CA GLY A 218 47.38 49.63 -19.97
C GLY A 218 48.31 48.60 -19.28
N ASP A 219 48.86 47.55 -19.93
CA ASP A 219 48.60 46.91 -21.25
C ASP A 219 49.31 45.52 -21.37
N SER A 220 48.93 44.73 -22.40
CA SER A 220 49.72 43.70 -23.15
C SER A 220 49.57 42.17 -22.92
N SER A 221 48.87 41.52 -23.86
CA SER A 221 49.17 40.23 -24.54
C SER A 221 49.09 38.86 -23.81
N PHE A 222 48.68 37.73 -24.44
CA PHE A 222 47.86 37.45 -25.65
C PHE A 222 47.46 35.94 -25.70
N ASP A 223 46.68 35.54 -26.72
CA ASP A 223 46.18 34.20 -27.10
C ASP A 223 45.07 33.57 -26.23
N ALA A 224 44.18 32.81 -26.90
CA ALA A 224 42.82 32.51 -26.43
C ALA A 224 42.24 31.21 -27.02
N TYR A 225 41.07 30.74 -26.52
CA TYR A 225 40.17 29.86 -27.28
C TYR A 225 38.69 30.03 -26.87
N THR A 226 37.90 30.62 -27.78
CA THR A 226 36.43 30.53 -28.00
C THR A 226 35.43 30.79 -26.85
N ASP A 227 34.61 31.82 -27.04
CA ASP A 227 33.38 32.12 -26.29
C ASP A 227 32.23 31.10 -26.49
N SER A 228 31.28 31.15 -25.56
CA SER A 228 29.84 30.96 -25.82
C SER A 228 29.08 32.18 -25.30
N GLU A 229 28.34 32.87 -26.15
CA GLU A 229 27.73 34.18 -25.87
C GLU A 229 26.59 34.09 -24.84
N GLU A 230 26.60 34.94 -23.80
CA GLU A 230 25.48 35.09 -22.85
C GLU A 230 24.45 36.13 -23.36
N GLU A 231 23.18 35.74 -23.50
CA GLU A 231 22.10 36.69 -23.81
C GLU A 231 21.69 37.50 -22.57
N VAL A 232 21.70 38.83 -22.69
CA VAL A 232 21.39 39.77 -21.59
C VAL A 232 20.00 40.39 -21.77
N SER A 233 19.18 40.36 -20.72
CA SER A 233 17.85 40.98 -20.71
C SER A 233 17.90 42.51 -20.51
N ALA A 234 16.81 43.20 -20.87
CA ALA A 234 16.79 44.67 -21.03
C ALA A 234 17.11 45.49 -19.76
N ASP A 235 17.01 44.91 -18.56
CA ASP A 235 17.29 45.57 -17.27
C ASP A 235 18.71 45.26 -16.72
N GLY A 236 19.56 44.55 -17.48
CA GLY A 236 21.00 44.44 -17.19
C GLY A 236 21.39 43.51 -16.03
N VAL A 237 20.50 42.62 -15.60
CA VAL A 237 20.79 41.55 -14.63
C VAL A 237 21.07 40.24 -15.39
N PRO A 238 22.15 39.50 -15.07
CA PRO A 238 22.40 38.18 -15.66
C PRO A 238 21.27 37.20 -15.33
N LEU A 239 20.79 36.43 -16.32
CA LEU A 239 19.85 35.34 -16.06
C LEU A 239 20.60 34.17 -15.40
N VAL A 240 20.40 33.98 -14.10
CA VAL A 240 20.95 32.84 -13.36
C VAL A 240 20.15 31.57 -13.69
N THR A 241 20.51 30.93 -14.79
CA THR A 241 19.96 29.64 -15.22
C THR A 241 20.55 28.50 -14.40
N HIS A 242 19.89 28.13 -13.30
CA HIS A 242 20.21 26.89 -12.60
C HIS A 242 19.67 25.68 -13.39
N ASP A 243 20.48 25.22 -14.34
CA ASP A 243 20.30 23.99 -15.09
C ASP A 243 21.09 22.85 -14.42
N PHE A 244 20.39 21.75 -14.11
CA PHE A 244 20.93 20.54 -13.50
C PHE A 244 20.55 19.28 -14.31
N THR A 245 20.30 19.46 -15.60
CA THR A 245 19.99 18.41 -16.59
C THR A 245 21.00 17.25 -16.55
N ASP A 246 22.30 17.53 -16.49
CA ASP A 246 23.33 16.48 -16.42
C ASP A 246 23.22 15.62 -15.14
N CYS A 247 22.89 16.24 -14.01
CA CYS A 247 22.64 15.52 -12.77
C CYS A 247 21.37 14.66 -12.86
N CYS A 248 20.29 15.18 -13.47
CA CYS A 248 19.09 14.41 -13.74
C CYS A 248 19.35 13.19 -14.64
N VAL A 249 20.15 13.35 -15.71
CA VAL A 249 20.57 12.24 -16.58
C VAL A 249 21.39 11.20 -15.79
N ALA A 250 22.32 11.65 -14.93
CA ALA A 250 23.09 10.74 -14.06
C ALA A 250 22.22 10.00 -13.02
N ASN A 251 21.09 10.58 -12.61
CA ASN A 251 20.12 9.97 -11.70
C ASN A 251 18.99 9.21 -12.41
N ASN A 252 19.08 8.99 -13.74
CA ASN A 252 18.08 8.30 -14.57
C ASN A 252 16.66 8.90 -14.52
N VAL A 253 16.53 10.22 -14.39
CA VAL A 253 15.23 10.92 -14.47
C VAL A 253 14.55 10.65 -15.81
N SER A 254 13.26 10.35 -15.78
CA SER A 254 12.50 9.98 -16.98
C SER A 254 12.41 11.12 -18.00
N SER A 255 12.44 10.77 -19.29
CA SER A 255 12.51 11.75 -20.39
C SER A 255 11.32 12.71 -20.49
N GLY A 256 10.17 12.37 -19.89
CA GLY A 256 9.04 13.28 -19.75
C GLY A 256 9.22 14.30 -18.62
N CYS A 257 9.93 13.93 -17.55
CA CYS A 257 10.11 14.74 -16.34
C CYS A 257 11.38 15.61 -16.37
N MET A 258 12.24 15.46 -17.38
CA MET A 258 13.41 16.32 -17.63
C MET A 258 13.08 17.83 -17.69
N GLY A 259 11.82 18.20 -18.00
CA GLY A 259 11.36 19.60 -17.94
C GLY A 259 11.54 20.24 -16.55
N PHE A 260 11.50 19.46 -15.47
CA PHE A 260 11.75 19.92 -14.10
C PHE A 260 13.24 20.04 -13.73
N CYS A 261 14.17 19.66 -14.62
CA CYS A 261 15.61 19.70 -14.37
C CYS A 261 16.27 21.06 -14.68
N VAL A 262 15.47 22.04 -15.07
CA VAL A 262 15.86 23.43 -15.29
C VAL A 262 14.94 24.30 -14.43
N LEU A 263 15.51 25.03 -13.47
CA LEU A 263 14.73 25.70 -12.43
C LEU A 263 13.74 26.76 -12.97
N HIS A 264 14.08 27.42 -14.07
CA HIS A 264 13.22 28.39 -14.77
C HIS A 264 11.91 27.75 -15.26
N ASN A 265 11.95 26.50 -15.74
CA ASN A 265 10.76 25.81 -16.26
C ASN A 265 9.72 25.48 -15.17
N ILE A 266 10.18 25.38 -13.91
CA ILE A 266 9.32 25.17 -12.73
C ILE A 266 8.59 26.48 -12.39
N LEU A 267 9.28 27.62 -12.51
CA LEU A 267 8.74 28.95 -12.18
C LEU A 267 7.73 29.44 -13.24
N ASP A 268 8.02 29.18 -14.52
CA ASP A 268 7.21 29.61 -15.67
C ASP A 268 6.10 28.61 -16.04
N GLY A 269 6.10 27.42 -15.40
CA GLY A 269 5.14 26.34 -15.70
C GLY A 269 5.37 25.64 -17.04
N SER A 270 6.51 25.88 -17.70
CA SER A 270 6.87 25.34 -19.02
C SER A 270 7.45 23.92 -19.00
N ALA A 271 7.55 23.29 -17.82
CA ALA A 271 8.08 21.93 -17.64
C ALA A 271 7.34 20.81 -18.42
N GLY A 272 6.19 21.10 -19.04
CA GLY A 272 5.55 20.27 -20.08
C GLY A 272 4.71 19.08 -19.59
N VAL A 273 4.77 18.74 -18.29
CA VAL A 273 4.00 17.67 -17.64
C VAL A 273 3.53 18.09 -16.26
N GLU A 274 2.43 17.52 -15.78
CA GLU A 274 1.92 17.79 -14.42
C GLU A 274 2.82 17.13 -13.36
N PRO A 275 3.14 17.80 -12.23
CA PRO A 275 4.01 17.28 -11.18
C PRO A 275 3.64 15.87 -10.68
N GLU A 276 2.34 15.58 -10.57
CA GLU A 276 1.83 14.29 -10.09
C GLU A 276 2.28 13.09 -10.95
N MET A 277 2.58 13.32 -12.24
CA MET A 277 3.09 12.28 -13.14
C MET A 277 4.59 12.00 -12.94
N CYS A 278 5.32 12.87 -12.24
CA CYS A 278 6.77 12.81 -12.02
C CYS A 278 7.15 12.45 -10.58
N GLU A 279 6.20 11.97 -9.76
CA GLU A 279 6.41 11.64 -8.33
C GLU A 279 7.61 10.70 -8.09
N LYS A 280 7.84 9.75 -9.00
CA LYS A 280 8.95 8.78 -8.93
C LYS A 280 10.31 9.37 -9.29
N ASP A 281 10.34 10.43 -10.09
CA ASP A 281 11.55 11.13 -10.52
C ASP A 281 11.95 12.23 -9.54
N PHE A 282 11.01 12.78 -8.75
CA PHE A 282 11.30 13.87 -7.81
C PHE A 282 12.40 13.61 -6.78
N PRO A 283 12.63 12.40 -6.24
CA PRO A 283 13.82 12.13 -5.42
C PRO A 283 15.15 12.45 -6.12
N GLY A 284 15.25 12.22 -7.43
CA GLY A 284 16.42 12.59 -8.23
C GLY A 284 16.44 14.08 -8.57
N ILE A 285 15.31 14.60 -9.05
CA ILE A 285 15.17 16.02 -9.45
C ILE A 285 15.47 16.96 -8.27
N VAL A 286 14.86 16.73 -7.10
CA VAL A 286 15.02 17.60 -5.91
C VAL A 286 16.44 17.49 -5.34
N ARG A 287 17.05 16.30 -5.34
CA ARG A 287 18.46 16.12 -4.97
C ARG A 287 19.39 16.93 -5.88
N CYS A 288 19.18 16.87 -7.19
CA CYS A 288 19.96 17.63 -8.16
C CYS A 288 19.71 19.15 -8.06
N MET A 289 18.48 19.56 -7.77
CA MET A 289 18.08 20.96 -7.63
C MET A 289 18.84 21.69 -6.50
N ALA A 290 19.28 20.97 -5.45
CA ALA A 290 20.07 21.52 -4.34
C ALA A 290 21.60 21.38 -4.53
N ASP A 291 22.09 20.63 -5.53
CA ASP A 291 23.52 20.43 -5.88
C ASP A 291 24.48 20.31 -4.66
N GLY A 292 24.10 19.50 -3.67
CA GLY A 292 24.89 19.22 -2.46
C GLY A 292 25.03 20.39 -1.45
N ARG A 293 24.28 21.49 -1.62
CA ARG A 293 24.37 22.72 -0.81
C ARG A 293 23.23 22.83 0.20
N ASN A 294 23.51 23.46 1.35
CA ASN A 294 22.54 23.59 2.44
C ASN A 294 21.81 24.94 2.37
N HIS A 295 20.64 24.97 1.74
CA HIS A 295 19.83 26.19 1.58
C HIS A 295 18.90 26.47 2.77
N VAL A 296 18.88 25.58 3.77
CA VAL A 296 18.02 25.67 4.97
C VAL A 296 18.12 27.01 5.72
N PRO A 297 19.30 27.63 5.94
CA PRO A 297 19.39 28.90 6.68
C PRO A 297 18.55 30.02 6.05
N CYS A 298 18.54 30.11 4.71
CA CYS A 298 17.69 31.05 3.99
C CYS A 298 16.21 30.64 4.08
N CYS A 299 15.89 29.34 3.98
CA CYS A 299 14.51 28.87 4.10
C CYS A 299 13.89 29.16 5.48
N VAL A 300 14.69 29.09 6.55
CA VAL A 300 14.33 29.55 7.90
C VAL A 300 14.09 31.06 7.92
N GLU A 301 14.98 31.87 7.31
CA GLU A 301 14.83 33.33 7.22
C GLU A 301 13.56 33.76 6.46
N LYS A 302 13.21 33.06 5.36
CA LYS A 302 11.97 33.27 4.60
C LYS A 302 10.72 32.72 5.30
N GLY A 303 10.84 32.12 6.49
CA GLY A 303 9.72 31.60 7.28
C GLY A 303 9.07 30.32 6.72
N ILE A 304 9.82 29.49 5.99
CA ILE A 304 9.35 28.19 5.50
C ILE A 304 9.23 27.21 6.68
N PRO A 305 8.07 26.56 6.92
CA PRO A 305 7.92 25.56 7.97
C PRO A 305 8.92 24.41 7.81
N ASP A 306 9.44 23.90 8.92
CA ASP A 306 10.50 22.87 8.96
C ASP A 306 10.22 21.67 8.04
N LEU A 307 9.00 21.14 8.09
CA LEU A 307 8.49 20.03 7.27
C LEU A 307 8.37 20.33 5.75
N CYS A 308 8.72 21.55 5.33
CA CYS A 308 8.84 21.98 3.94
C CYS A 308 10.27 22.43 3.58
N GLN A 309 11.23 22.30 4.50
CA GLN A 309 12.64 22.61 4.28
C GLN A 309 13.42 21.43 3.67
N ASP A 310 12.83 20.23 3.58
CA ASP A 310 13.36 19.06 2.83
C ASP A 310 13.82 19.48 1.42
N MET A 311 12.98 20.25 0.72
CA MET A 311 13.28 20.81 -0.61
C MET A 311 14.53 21.71 -0.61
N CYS A 312 14.82 22.40 0.50
CA CYS A 312 16.03 23.21 0.72
C CYS A 312 17.26 22.39 1.14
N ARG A 313 17.09 21.08 1.36
CA ARG A 313 18.13 20.08 1.65
C ARG A 313 18.38 19.13 0.46
N GLY A 314 17.61 19.26 -0.63
CA GLY A 314 17.60 18.26 -1.71
C GLY A 314 16.94 16.93 -1.30
N GLU A 315 16.17 16.93 -0.23
CA GLU A 315 15.44 15.78 0.31
C GLU A 315 13.99 15.79 -0.23
N TYR A 316 13.41 14.63 -0.49
CA TYR A 316 12.04 14.47 -0.98
C TYR A 316 11.28 13.45 -0.14
N THR A 317 10.23 13.90 0.54
CA THR A 317 9.32 13.08 1.34
C THR A 317 8.20 12.50 0.45
N PRO A 318 8.16 11.18 0.17
CA PRO A 318 7.22 10.60 -0.80
C PRO A 318 5.78 10.49 -0.26
N PHE A 319 4.78 10.65 -1.12
CA PHE A 319 3.38 10.63 -0.70
C PHE A 319 2.86 9.21 -0.48
N THR A 320 2.83 8.76 0.77
CA THR A 320 2.18 7.48 1.10
C THR A 320 0.65 7.54 0.91
N ASP A 321 -0.02 6.38 0.94
CA ASP A 321 -1.49 6.30 0.98
C ASP A 321 -2.07 6.79 2.33
N LEU A 322 -1.26 6.97 3.37
CA LEU A 322 -1.71 7.57 4.63
C LEU A 322 -2.02 9.06 4.44
N LEU A 323 -3.16 9.50 4.98
CA LEU A 323 -3.54 10.91 4.91
C LEU A 323 -2.58 11.80 5.71
N LYS A 324 -2.01 11.31 6.82
CA LYS A 324 -1.11 12.10 7.68
C LYS A 324 0.21 12.50 7.02
N SER A 325 0.73 11.69 6.10
CA SER A 325 1.92 12.04 5.29
C SER A 325 1.63 13.01 4.14
N ARG A 326 0.36 13.37 3.87
CA ARG A 326 0.01 14.28 2.78
C ARG A 326 0.01 15.73 3.28
N VAL A 327 1.20 16.29 3.32
CA VAL A 327 1.50 17.67 3.71
C VAL A 327 1.57 18.56 2.47
N SER A 328 0.95 19.75 2.52
CA SER A 328 1.00 20.71 1.42
C SER A 328 2.06 21.78 1.65
N CYS A 329 3.18 21.67 0.94
CA CYS A 329 4.26 22.66 0.92
C CYS A 329 4.19 23.66 -0.25
N VAL A 330 3.16 23.58 -1.09
CA VAL A 330 3.01 24.35 -2.35
C VAL A 330 3.12 25.87 -2.14
N GLN A 331 2.63 26.39 -1.01
CA GLN A 331 2.70 27.82 -0.67
C GLN A 331 4.12 28.30 -0.32
N HIS A 332 5.04 27.38 -0.03
CA HIS A 332 6.43 27.65 0.33
C HIS A 332 7.44 27.27 -0.78
N THR A 333 6.98 26.62 -1.86
CA THR A 333 7.83 26.25 -3.00
C THR A 333 8.54 27.47 -3.57
N LEU A 334 7.82 28.53 -3.98
CA LEU A 334 8.45 29.72 -4.59
C LEU A 334 9.50 30.41 -3.67
N PRO A 335 9.24 30.68 -2.37
CA PRO A 335 10.26 31.15 -1.43
C PRO A 335 11.47 30.21 -1.30
N GLY A 336 11.27 28.89 -1.34
CA GLY A 336 12.35 27.91 -1.27
C GLY A 336 13.23 27.89 -2.53
N LEU A 337 12.61 27.96 -3.71
CA LEU A 337 13.33 28.05 -4.99
C LEU A 337 14.17 29.35 -5.10
N GLN A 338 13.70 30.46 -4.52
CA GLN A 338 14.51 31.68 -4.36
C GLN A 338 15.75 31.43 -3.49
N CYS A 339 15.60 30.77 -2.33
CA CYS A 339 16.74 30.41 -1.47
C CYS A 339 17.76 29.46 -2.12
N ILE A 340 17.31 28.66 -3.09
CA ILE A 340 18.19 27.84 -3.93
C ILE A 340 19.00 28.76 -4.85
N LEU A 341 18.34 29.58 -5.68
CA LEU A 341 18.98 30.53 -6.60
C LEU A 341 19.97 31.48 -5.91
N ASP A 342 19.56 32.14 -4.82
CA ASP A 342 20.35 33.17 -4.11
C ASP A 342 21.70 32.65 -3.58
N ASN A 343 21.79 31.35 -3.27
CA ASN A 343 22.92 30.74 -2.56
C ASN A 343 23.73 29.73 -3.38
N ILE A 344 23.24 29.31 -4.56
CA ILE A 344 23.91 28.32 -5.41
C ILE A 344 25.33 28.75 -5.84
N GLN A 345 25.54 30.06 -5.99
CA GLN A 345 26.85 30.64 -6.33
C GLN A 345 27.75 30.92 -5.10
N ARG A 346 27.28 30.67 -3.87
CA ARG A 346 27.95 31.09 -2.62
C ARG A 346 28.34 29.95 -1.68
N LEU A 347 27.57 28.86 -1.64
CA LEU A 347 27.83 27.71 -0.76
C LEU A 347 28.69 26.63 -1.45
N PRO A 348 29.57 25.92 -0.72
CA PRO A 348 30.30 24.78 -1.26
C PRO A 348 29.40 23.54 -1.38
N SER A 349 29.67 22.65 -2.34
CA SER A 349 28.97 21.35 -2.43
C SER A 349 29.44 20.38 -1.34
N GLU A 350 28.78 19.22 -1.21
CA GLU A 350 29.20 18.18 -0.25
C GLU A 350 30.63 17.64 -0.53
N PRO A 351 31.40 17.25 0.50
CA PRO A 351 32.69 16.57 0.34
C PRO A 351 32.50 15.16 -0.22
N GLN A 352 33.24 14.83 -1.29
CA GLN A 352 33.07 13.57 -2.01
C GLN A 352 33.94 12.43 -1.46
N SER A 353 33.57 11.17 -1.75
CA SER A 353 34.36 9.96 -1.42
C SER A 353 34.75 9.85 0.06
N VAL A 354 33.78 9.95 0.97
CA VAL A 354 34.02 9.78 2.41
C VAL A 354 34.20 8.30 2.76
N ALA A 355 35.29 7.96 3.46
CA ALA A 355 35.61 6.63 3.93
C ALA A 355 35.97 6.64 5.43
N VAL A 356 35.64 5.55 6.13
CA VAL A 356 35.82 5.41 7.59
C VAL A 356 36.44 4.05 7.92
N GLU A 357 37.54 4.04 8.67
CA GLU A 357 38.25 2.83 9.09
C GLU A 357 38.36 2.76 10.63
N PRO A 358 38.06 1.61 11.27
CA PRO A 358 38.23 1.45 12.72
C PRO A 358 39.70 1.24 13.10
N LEU A 359 40.28 2.21 13.78
CA LEU A 359 41.69 2.15 14.24
C LEU A 359 41.84 1.34 15.53
N THR A 360 40.95 1.57 16.50
CA THR A 360 41.02 0.96 17.84
C THR A 360 39.63 0.69 18.41
N GLU A 361 39.59 0.17 19.64
CA GLU A 361 38.38 0.10 20.47
C GLU A 361 37.73 1.48 20.74
N ARG A 362 38.41 2.61 20.52
CA ARG A 362 37.88 3.97 20.82
C ARG A 362 38.17 5.02 19.77
N SER A 363 38.55 4.61 18.55
CA SER A 363 38.83 5.56 17.48
C SER A 363 38.55 5.05 16.07
N LEU A 364 38.08 5.99 15.25
CA LEU A 364 37.84 5.84 13.82
C LEU A 364 38.75 6.83 13.06
N GLN A 365 39.37 6.38 11.97
CA GLN A 365 39.96 7.25 10.97
C GLN A 365 38.90 7.61 9.94
N VAL A 366 38.84 8.89 9.54
CA VAL A 366 37.93 9.40 8.51
C VAL A 366 38.76 10.07 7.43
N SER A 367 38.47 9.80 6.17
CA SER A 367 39.12 10.43 5.01
C SER A 367 38.09 10.83 3.97
N TRP A 368 38.37 11.91 3.23
CA TRP A 368 37.47 12.45 2.21
C TRP A 368 38.24 13.14 1.08
N SER A 369 37.56 13.41 -0.03
CA SER A 369 38.02 14.30 -1.08
C SER A 369 37.31 15.66 -0.98
N VAL A 370 37.83 16.67 -1.68
CA VAL A 370 37.29 18.04 -1.63
C VAL A 370 35.91 18.11 -2.31
N PRO A 371 35.08 19.12 -1.99
CA PRO A 371 33.87 19.42 -2.76
C PRO A 371 34.14 19.54 -4.26
N GLU A 372 33.15 19.23 -5.08
CA GLU A 372 33.23 19.44 -6.53
C GLU A 372 33.09 20.93 -6.88
N LYS A 373 32.09 21.61 -6.30
CA LYS A 373 31.83 23.03 -6.53
C LYS A 373 32.42 23.88 -5.40
N LEU A 374 33.05 25.01 -5.76
CA LEU A 374 33.57 26.04 -4.85
C LEU A 374 34.57 25.54 -3.78
N ALA A 375 35.29 24.44 -4.05
CA ALA A 375 36.29 23.85 -3.15
C ALA A 375 37.35 24.83 -2.61
N ALA A 376 37.74 25.83 -3.41
CA ALA A 376 38.71 26.85 -3.03
C ALA A 376 38.19 27.88 -2.00
N SER A 377 36.86 27.95 -1.79
CA SER A 377 36.25 28.83 -0.78
C SER A 377 36.19 28.19 0.62
N VAL A 378 36.40 26.88 0.73
CA VAL A 378 36.24 26.14 1.99
C VAL A 378 37.31 26.59 2.99
N SER A 379 36.87 27.08 4.15
CA SER A 379 37.76 27.48 5.26
C SER A 379 37.98 26.33 6.24
N THR A 380 36.95 25.52 6.51
CA THR A 380 37.02 24.36 7.41
C THR A 380 36.11 23.20 6.95
N TYR A 381 36.45 21.99 7.41
CA TYR A 381 35.56 20.82 7.40
C TYR A 381 35.08 20.53 8.82
N ARG A 382 33.80 20.18 8.98
CA ARG A 382 33.24 19.60 10.21
C ARG A 382 33.08 18.10 9.99
N VAL A 383 33.84 17.29 10.73
CA VAL A 383 33.64 15.84 10.83
C VAL A 383 32.77 15.57 12.06
N GLU A 384 31.71 14.81 11.91
CA GLU A 384 30.75 14.52 12.97
C GLU A 384 30.46 13.04 13.05
N ALA A 385 30.51 12.46 14.25
CA ALA A 385 30.16 11.06 14.50
C ALA A 385 29.11 10.95 15.60
N VAL A 386 27.92 10.46 15.24
CA VAL A 386 26.76 10.34 16.14
C VAL A 386 26.63 8.89 16.61
N MET A 387 26.60 8.67 17.92
CA MET A 387 26.35 7.35 18.51
C MET A 387 24.93 6.87 18.17
N LEU A 388 24.79 5.64 17.67
CA LEU A 388 23.50 4.99 17.45
C LEU A 388 23.12 4.10 18.63
N HIS A 389 21.91 4.29 19.18
CA HIS A 389 21.34 3.46 20.24
C HIS A 389 20.39 2.36 19.72
N SER A 390 19.76 2.61 18.57
CA SER A 390 19.09 1.66 17.67
C SER A 390 19.46 2.05 16.22
N PHE A 391 19.12 1.23 15.21
CA PHE A 391 19.49 1.52 13.80
C PHE A 391 18.32 2.11 12.98
N ASP A 392 17.10 2.08 13.53
CA ASP A 392 15.85 2.35 12.81
C ASP A 392 15.14 3.57 13.43
N GLN A 393 15.55 4.77 13.00
CA GLN A 393 14.70 5.97 12.97
C GLN A 393 15.37 7.09 12.14
N ASP A 394 15.18 7.06 10.82
CA ASP A 394 15.43 8.23 9.95
C ASP A 394 14.27 9.23 10.06
N TYR A 395 13.93 9.62 11.30
CA TYR A 395 12.90 10.61 11.61
C TYR A 395 13.48 11.72 12.49
N LEU A 396 13.40 12.96 12.00
CA LEU A 396 13.47 14.21 12.76
C LEU A 396 14.74 14.43 13.61
N ALA A 397 15.83 14.79 12.95
CA ALA A 397 16.94 15.48 13.60
C ALA A 397 16.57 16.96 13.88
N ASN A 398 15.72 17.22 14.88
CA ASN A 398 15.33 18.59 15.26
C ASN A 398 14.96 18.78 16.75
N ASP A 399 15.89 18.49 17.65
CA ASP A 399 15.80 18.86 19.07
C ASP A 399 16.55 20.18 19.35
N THR A 400 15.80 21.28 19.49
CA THR A 400 16.32 22.59 19.95
C THR A 400 15.95 22.89 21.41
N GLU A 401 16.10 21.90 22.30
CA GLU A 401 15.82 22.00 23.75
C GLU A 401 17.04 22.50 24.54
N ALA A 402 17.39 23.78 24.39
CA ALA A 402 18.36 24.43 25.26
C ALA A 402 17.72 24.89 26.59
N ASN A 403 17.33 23.95 27.48
CA ASN A 403 17.40 24.06 28.97
C ASN A 403 16.55 23.01 29.75
N ARG A 404 17.08 21.80 30.01
CA ARG A 404 16.87 21.07 31.28
C ARG A 404 17.96 19.98 31.51
N PRO A 405 18.24 19.56 32.76
CA PRO A 405 19.42 18.75 33.05
C PRO A 405 19.18 17.23 33.15
N THR A 406 20.15 16.48 32.61
CA THR A 406 20.54 15.11 33.03
C THR A 406 19.56 13.94 32.81
N GLU A 407 19.29 13.62 31.56
CA GLU A 407 19.48 12.25 31.03
C GLU A 407 20.59 12.29 29.94
N PRO A 408 21.25 11.17 29.58
CA PRO A 408 22.45 11.22 28.73
C PRO A 408 22.12 11.53 27.28
N MET A 409 22.53 12.72 26.82
CA MET A 409 22.34 13.19 25.45
C MET A 409 22.96 12.25 24.40
N LEU A 410 22.32 12.18 23.22
CA LEU A 410 22.80 11.50 22.02
C LEU A 410 24.26 11.91 21.75
N THR A 411 25.20 10.97 21.90
CA THR A 411 26.62 11.34 22.09
C THR A 411 27.30 11.59 20.75
N SER A 412 27.12 12.78 20.20
CA SER A 412 27.84 13.25 19.00
C SER A 412 29.26 13.72 19.34
N LYS A 413 30.23 13.23 18.58
CA LYS A 413 31.63 13.68 18.62
C LYS A 413 31.89 14.53 17.38
N VAL A 414 32.07 15.84 17.59
CA VAL A 414 32.35 16.80 16.51
C VAL A 414 33.83 17.18 16.52
N LEU A 415 34.44 17.23 15.34
CA LEU A 415 35.83 17.63 15.13
C LEU A 415 35.89 18.59 13.94
N GLN A 416 36.33 19.83 14.17
CA GLN A 416 36.65 20.77 13.09
C GLN A 416 38.09 20.54 12.60
N VAL A 417 38.26 20.63 11.28
CA VAL A 417 39.48 20.30 10.56
C VAL A 417 39.79 21.42 9.56
N PRO A 418 41.01 21.98 9.51
CA PRO A 418 41.36 23.02 8.54
C PRO A 418 41.25 22.52 7.10
N ALA A 419 40.89 23.38 6.14
CA ALA A 419 40.73 23.01 4.73
C ALA A 419 41.98 22.39 4.06
N SER A 420 43.16 22.55 4.66
CA SER A 420 44.42 21.92 4.23
C SER A 420 44.52 20.42 4.58
N GLN A 421 43.64 19.88 5.43
CA GLN A 421 43.62 18.47 5.83
C GLN A 421 42.38 17.76 5.27
N LYS A 422 42.59 16.54 4.77
CA LYS A 422 41.57 15.68 4.12
C LYS A 422 41.34 14.35 4.87
N THR A 423 41.87 14.28 6.08
CA THR A 423 41.90 13.09 6.94
C THR A 423 41.85 13.52 8.40
N ALA A 424 41.05 12.85 9.22
CA ALA A 424 40.95 13.09 10.65
C ALA A 424 40.86 11.78 11.43
N VAL A 425 41.16 11.85 12.73
CA VAL A 425 40.98 10.73 13.66
C VAL A 425 40.04 11.18 14.76
N LEU A 426 38.90 10.50 14.87
CA LEU A 426 37.94 10.68 15.94
C LEU A 426 38.34 9.79 17.11
N SER A 427 38.59 10.39 18.28
CA SER A 427 38.99 9.72 19.51
C SER A 427 37.89 9.71 20.58
N ASP A 428 38.14 8.93 21.65
CA ASP A 428 37.31 8.86 22.86
C ASP A 428 35.89 8.33 22.61
N LEU A 429 35.75 7.49 21.57
CA LEU A 429 34.51 6.80 21.24
C LEU A 429 34.28 5.62 22.22
N SER A 430 33.03 5.21 22.37
CA SER A 430 32.69 4.00 23.16
C SER A 430 33.12 2.73 22.41
N PRO A 431 33.61 1.69 23.10
CA PRO A 431 33.97 0.41 22.48
C PRO A 431 32.75 -0.41 22.09
N PHE A 432 32.90 -1.23 21.04
CA PHE A 432 31.84 -2.05 20.43
C PHE A 432 30.51 -1.29 20.22
N THR A 433 30.61 -0.03 19.80
CA THR A 433 29.49 0.90 19.64
C THR A 433 29.45 1.43 18.22
N MET A 434 28.25 1.51 17.62
CA MET A 434 28.10 2.03 16.27
C MET A 434 28.00 3.55 16.25
N TYR A 435 28.67 4.15 15.28
CA TYR A 435 28.63 5.57 14.97
C TYR A 435 28.25 5.78 13.51
N THR A 436 27.36 6.73 13.26
CA THR A 436 27.15 7.32 11.93
C THR A 436 28.09 8.50 11.77
N VAL A 437 28.95 8.47 10.75
CA VAL A 437 29.92 9.54 10.45
C VAL A 437 29.49 10.34 9.22
N THR A 438 29.62 11.66 9.29
CA THR A 438 29.44 12.61 8.18
C THR A 438 30.57 13.63 8.13
N VAL A 439 30.77 14.25 6.96
CA VAL A 439 31.68 15.38 6.75
C VAL A 439 30.95 16.51 6.05
N THR A 440 31.06 17.74 6.57
CA THR A 440 30.46 18.95 5.99
C THR A 440 31.57 19.95 5.66
N ALA A 441 31.52 20.58 4.48
CA ALA A 441 32.39 21.71 4.13
C ALA A 441 31.77 23.04 4.59
N ILE A 442 32.59 23.99 5.04
CA ILE A 442 32.15 25.30 5.54
C ILE A 442 33.01 26.39 4.90
N ASN A 443 32.38 27.47 4.44
CA ASN A 443 33.01 28.71 3.99
C ASN A 443 32.38 29.93 4.70
N ASP A 444 32.79 31.13 4.32
CA ASP A 444 32.36 32.38 4.98
C ASP A 444 30.90 32.77 4.69
N HIS A 445 30.21 32.06 3.79
CA HIS A 445 28.79 32.24 3.48
C HIS A 445 27.89 31.15 4.07
N GLY A 446 28.44 30.02 4.52
CA GLY A 446 27.68 28.93 5.11
C GLY A 446 28.33 27.56 4.91
N SER A 447 27.50 26.53 4.80
CA SER A 447 27.90 25.12 4.75
C SER A 447 27.39 24.41 3.50
N SER A 448 28.09 23.34 3.10
CA SER A 448 27.49 22.27 2.29
C SER A 448 26.41 21.52 3.08
N LEU A 449 25.74 20.57 2.43
CA LEU A 449 25.07 19.48 3.15
C LEU A 449 26.14 18.57 3.80
N PRO A 450 25.79 17.80 4.85
CA PRO A 450 26.62 16.70 5.32
C PRO A 450 26.73 15.64 4.22
N SER A 451 27.92 15.06 4.06
CA SER A 451 28.15 13.91 3.19
C SER A 451 27.20 12.75 3.51
N THR A 452 27.13 11.78 2.59
CA THR A 452 26.53 10.47 2.86
C THR A 452 26.98 9.90 4.22
N ARG A 453 26.00 9.34 4.95
CA ARG A 453 26.14 8.83 6.32
C ARG A 453 26.85 7.48 6.32
N ILE A 454 28.12 7.44 6.73
CA ILE A 454 28.90 6.19 6.79
C ILE A 454 28.76 5.57 8.19
N ARG A 455 28.09 4.41 8.29
CA ARG A 455 27.98 3.61 9.52
C ARG A 455 29.29 2.88 9.80
N ALA A 456 29.84 3.01 11.01
CA ALA A 456 31.09 2.34 11.44
C ALA A 456 31.01 1.85 12.88
N LEU A 457 31.60 0.67 13.16
CA LEU A 457 31.60 0.01 14.47
C LEU A 457 33.01 0.06 15.09
N THR A 458 33.13 0.52 16.33
CA THR A 458 34.39 0.46 17.09
C THR A 458 34.73 -0.97 17.54
N LEU A 459 36.02 -1.29 17.69
CA LEU A 459 36.46 -2.66 17.95
C LEU A 459 36.15 -3.13 19.39
N GLU A 460 35.93 -4.44 19.59
CA GLU A 460 35.69 -5.03 20.93
C GLU A 460 37.00 -5.26 21.74
N GLY A 461 38.16 -5.20 21.09
CA GLY A 461 39.46 -5.24 21.78
C GLY A 461 40.66 -5.49 20.87
N GLY A 462 41.70 -4.66 21.01
CA GLY A 462 42.93 -4.72 20.20
C GLY A 462 42.89 -3.85 18.94
N ALA A 463 44.06 -3.42 18.48
CA ALA A 463 44.21 -2.64 17.25
C ALA A 463 44.04 -3.53 16.00
N ALA A 464 43.56 -2.94 14.90
CA ALA A 464 43.38 -3.64 13.64
C ALA A 464 44.69 -4.27 13.14
N THR A 465 44.77 -5.61 13.13
CA THR A 465 45.89 -6.34 12.53
C THR A 465 45.84 -6.17 11.02
N LYS A 466 46.70 -5.30 10.49
CA LYS A 466 46.91 -5.12 9.05
C LYS A 466 47.09 -6.48 8.35
N GLN A 467 46.41 -6.66 7.23
CA GLN A 467 46.49 -7.86 6.40
C GLN A 467 47.94 -8.24 6.11
N THR A 468 48.33 -9.46 6.48
CA THR A 468 49.51 -10.12 5.90
C THR A 468 49.22 -10.52 4.45
N SER A 469 50.22 -10.45 3.58
CA SER A 469 50.09 -10.80 2.16
C SER A 469 49.55 -12.22 1.97
N VAL A 470 48.51 -12.36 1.13
CA VAL A 470 47.88 -13.65 0.78
C VAL A 470 48.94 -14.66 0.32
N ALA A 471 48.87 -15.87 0.89
CA ALA A 471 49.83 -16.93 0.63
C ALA A 471 49.61 -17.57 -0.75
N VAL A 472 50.70 -18.09 -1.35
CA VAL A 472 50.64 -18.76 -2.66
C VAL A 472 49.78 -20.02 -2.57
N VAL A 473 48.76 -20.11 -3.43
CA VAL A 473 47.74 -21.17 -3.40
C VAL A 473 48.31 -22.50 -3.94
N PRO A 474 47.95 -23.66 -3.35
CA PRO A 474 48.48 -24.97 -3.79
C PRO A 474 48.13 -25.34 -5.23
N VAL A 475 49.11 -25.85 -5.98
CA VAL A 475 48.99 -26.14 -7.42
C VAL A 475 48.15 -27.40 -7.70
N LEU A 476 47.23 -27.29 -8.67
CA LEU A 476 46.37 -28.38 -9.14
C LEU A 476 47.14 -29.53 -9.82
N PRO A 477 46.63 -30.78 -9.77
CA PRO A 477 47.18 -31.91 -10.52
C PRO A 477 46.95 -31.78 -12.04
N ASP A 478 47.87 -32.33 -12.84
CA ASP A 478 47.82 -32.28 -14.32
C ASP A 478 46.82 -33.27 -14.94
N VAL A 479 45.53 -32.99 -14.75
CA VAL A 479 44.41 -33.72 -15.37
C VAL A 479 44.49 -33.64 -16.90
N ARG A 480 44.90 -32.49 -17.45
CA ARG A 480 44.94 -32.24 -18.90
C ARG A 480 46.01 -33.09 -19.58
N GLY A 481 47.21 -33.17 -19.00
CA GLY A 481 48.27 -34.09 -19.44
C GLY A 481 47.90 -35.56 -19.26
N CYS A 482 47.17 -35.92 -18.19
CA CYS A 482 46.59 -37.28 -18.04
C CYS A 482 45.66 -37.63 -19.22
N CYS A 483 44.74 -36.73 -19.58
CA CYS A 483 43.82 -36.91 -20.71
C CYS A 483 44.56 -37.02 -22.05
N MET A 484 45.51 -36.13 -22.33
CA MET A 484 46.30 -36.16 -23.57
C MET A 484 47.11 -37.47 -23.68
N LYS A 485 47.78 -37.88 -22.59
CA LYS A 485 48.58 -39.12 -22.55
C LYS A 485 47.75 -40.40 -22.69
N LYS A 486 46.47 -40.37 -22.31
CA LYS A 486 45.51 -41.47 -22.50
C LYS A 486 44.73 -41.40 -23.82
N GLY A 487 44.99 -40.43 -24.70
CA GLY A 487 44.48 -40.41 -26.08
C GLY A 487 43.32 -39.46 -26.38
N ILE A 488 43.02 -38.49 -25.50
CA ILE A 488 42.08 -37.41 -25.84
C ILE A 488 42.81 -36.35 -26.68
N THR A 489 42.33 -36.13 -27.90
CA THR A 489 42.87 -35.12 -28.84
C THR A 489 41.89 -34.00 -29.16
N HIS A 490 40.61 -34.15 -28.82
CA HIS A 490 39.57 -33.17 -29.14
C HIS A 490 39.65 -31.94 -28.21
N ARG A 491 39.86 -30.75 -28.78
CA ARG A 491 40.17 -29.53 -28.01
C ARG A 491 39.10 -29.20 -26.96
N THR A 492 37.81 -29.23 -27.33
CA THR A 492 36.72 -28.94 -26.38
C THR A 492 36.73 -29.91 -25.19
N CYS A 493 37.09 -31.17 -25.40
CA CYS A 493 37.17 -32.16 -24.31
C CYS A 493 38.41 -31.93 -23.42
N LEU A 494 39.53 -31.49 -24.00
CA LEU A 494 40.72 -31.10 -23.24
C LEU A 494 40.54 -29.79 -22.45
N ASP A 495 39.61 -28.92 -22.85
CA ASP A 495 39.42 -27.59 -22.26
C ASP A 495 38.21 -27.49 -21.31
N LYS A 496 37.09 -28.19 -21.58
CA LYS A 496 35.90 -28.24 -20.71
C LYS A 496 35.92 -29.43 -19.74
N MET A 497 36.29 -30.61 -20.25
CA MET A 497 36.11 -31.87 -19.52
C MET A 497 37.37 -32.38 -18.80
N CYS A 498 38.58 -31.95 -19.21
CA CYS A 498 39.85 -32.33 -18.58
C CYS A 498 40.51 -31.20 -17.78
N ASP A 499 39.70 -30.24 -17.33
CA ASP A 499 40.09 -29.16 -16.44
C ASP A 499 39.15 -29.21 -15.21
N PRO A 500 39.66 -29.50 -14.00
CA PRO A 500 38.82 -29.68 -12.81
C PRO A 500 38.14 -28.39 -12.35
N VAL A 501 38.62 -27.21 -12.75
CA VAL A 501 37.99 -25.93 -12.42
C VAL A 501 36.86 -25.61 -13.41
N LYS A 502 37.00 -26.04 -14.68
CA LYS A 502 35.98 -25.79 -15.73
C LYS A 502 34.91 -26.86 -15.84
N ALA A 503 35.08 -28.02 -15.19
CA ALA A 503 34.13 -29.13 -15.22
C ALA A 503 32.70 -28.75 -14.79
N ASP A 504 32.55 -27.76 -13.91
CA ASP A 504 31.25 -27.19 -13.50
C ASP A 504 30.43 -26.67 -14.70
N PHE A 505 31.10 -25.92 -15.60
CA PHE A 505 30.50 -25.31 -16.79
C PHE A 505 30.34 -26.30 -17.98
N THR A 506 30.03 -27.57 -17.71
CA THR A 506 29.81 -28.60 -18.72
C THR A 506 28.35 -28.62 -19.16
N GLU A 507 28.08 -28.32 -20.44
CA GLU A 507 26.72 -28.38 -20.99
C GLU A 507 26.42 -29.74 -21.65
N VAL A 508 25.13 -29.98 -21.95
CA VAL A 508 24.70 -31.20 -22.67
C VAL A 508 25.47 -31.42 -23.99
N PRO A 509 25.73 -30.40 -24.84
CA PRO A 509 26.52 -30.57 -26.06
C PRO A 509 27.97 -30.97 -25.79
N ASP A 510 28.62 -30.41 -24.75
CA ASP A 510 29.98 -30.79 -24.36
C ASP A 510 30.02 -32.27 -23.95
N LEU A 511 29.06 -32.70 -23.13
CA LEU A 511 28.98 -34.09 -22.67
C LEU A 511 28.69 -35.06 -23.84
N MET A 512 27.86 -34.66 -24.81
CA MET A 512 27.61 -35.44 -26.04
C MET A 512 28.85 -35.57 -26.93
N VAL A 513 29.58 -34.46 -27.15
CA VAL A 513 30.80 -34.45 -27.96
C VAL A 513 31.94 -35.23 -27.30
N CYS A 514 32.01 -35.23 -25.98
CA CYS A 514 33.07 -35.88 -25.21
C CYS A 514 32.73 -37.30 -24.69
N ALA A 515 31.49 -37.77 -24.90
CA ALA A 515 31.04 -39.12 -24.52
C ALA A 515 31.98 -40.28 -24.95
N PRO A 516 32.64 -40.26 -26.14
CA PRO A 516 33.57 -41.33 -26.55
C PRO A 516 34.81 -41.47 -25.66
N TRP A 517 35.20 -40.42 -24.93
CA TRP A 517 36.38 -40.38 -24.07
C TRP A 517 36.06 -40.32 -22.57
N ALA A 518 34.77 -40.37 -22.19
CA ALA A 518 34.32 -40.15 -20.81
C ALA A 518 35.03 -41.04 -19.78
N ASN A 519 35.36 -42.28 -20.15
CA ASN A 519 36.11 -43.22 -19.32
C ASN A 519 37.56 -42.81 -19.04
N ILE A 520 38.20 -42.08 -19.96
CA ILE A 520 39.52 -41.49 -19.78
C ILE A 520 39.39 -40.22 -18.94
N THR A 521 38.43 -39.37 -19.29
CA THR A 521 38.14 -38.08 -18.65
C THR A 521 37.87 -38.24 -17.16
N PHE A 522 36.80 -38.97 -16.78
CA PHE A 522 36.40 -39.09 -15.38
C PHE A 522 37.43 -39.87 -14.54
N ALA A 523 38.18 -40.80 -15.14
CA ALA A 523 39.31 -41.46 -14.47
C ALA A 523 40.55 -40.55 -14.29
N CYS A 524 40.76 -39.55 -15.14
CA CYS A 524 41.78 -38.52 -14.93
C CYS A 524 41.33 -37.46 -13.93
N LEU A 525 40.05 -37.06 -13.93
CA LEU A 525 39.46 -36.16 -12.94
C LEU A 525 39.45 -36.78 -11.53
N ALA A 526 39.16 -38.08 -11.39
CA ALA A 526 39.25 -38.75 -10.09
C ALA A 526 40.70 -38.80 -9.56
N ASN A 527 41.71 -38.81 -10.44
CA ASN A 527 43.14 -38.87 -10.10
C ASN A 527 43.53 -40.03 -9.15
N ASN A 528 42.81 -41.16 -9.24
CA ASN A 528 42.88 -42.33 -8.35
C ASN A 528 42.45 -42.07 -6.89
N ILE A 529 41.78 -40.94 -6.62
CA ILE A 529 41.06 -40.66 -5.37
C ILE A 529 39.60 -41.03 -5.59
N ASP A 530 38.98 -41.75 -4.66
CA ASP A 530 37.53 -41.98 -4.71
C ASP A 530 36.81 -40.85 -3.98
N HIS A 531 36.17 -39.97 -4.75
CA HIS A 531 35.43 -38.82 -4.22
C HIS A 531 33.99 -39.19 -3.80
N THR A 532 33.58 -40.46 -3.94
CA THR A 532 32.23 -40.94 -3.63
C THR A 532 31.72 -40.53 -2.24
N PRO A 533 32.51 -40.57 -1.14
CA PRO A 533 32.05 -40.10 0.18
C PRO A 533 31.72 -38.60 0.22
N CYS A 534 32.48 -37.76 -0.48
CA CYS A 534 32.19 -36.34 -0.62
C CYS A 534 30.94 -36.11 -1.49
N CYS A 535 30.82 -36.83 -2.60
CA CYS A 535 29.66 -36.71 -3.49
C CYS A 535 28.36 -37.13 -2.80
N LYS A 536 28.38 -38.19 -2.00
CA LYS A 536 27.24 -38.59 -1.16
C LYS A 536 26.86 -37.48 -0.16
N SER A 537 27.83 -36.90 0.55
CA SER A 537 27.54 -35.82 1.53
C SER A 537 27.14 -34.48 0.91
N ARG A 538 27.44 -34.25 -0.38
CA ARG A 538 26.91 -33.13 -1.18
C ARG A 538 25.62 -33.44 -1.94
N GLY A 539 24.98 -34.59 -1.70
CA GLY A 539 23.65 -34.90 -2.26
C GLY A 539 23.65 -35.35 -3.73
N ILE A 540 24.79 -35.78 -4.28
CA ILE A 540 24.86 -36.30 -5.66
C ILE A 540 24.15 -37.67 -5.72
N PRO A 541 23.12 -37.87 -6.58
CA PRO A 541 22.33 -39.10 -6.61
C PRO A 541 23.15 -40.35 -6.93
N GLU A 542 22.73 -41.52 -6.43
CA GLU A 542 23.50 -42.77 -6.55
C GLU A 542 23.89 -43.14 -8.00
N GLY A 543 23.00 -42.93 -8.96
CA GLY A 543 23.28 -43.17 -10.39
C GLY A 543 24.43 -42.32 -10.94
N CYS A 544 24.75 -41.19 -10.31
CA CYS A 544 25.81 -40.26 -10.70
C CYS A 544 27.14 -40.51 -9.98
N LEU A 545 27.18 -41.27 -8.87
CA LEU A 545 28.39 -41.50 -8.08
C LEU A 545 29.54 -42.19 -8.84
N SER A 546 29.24 -42.87 -9.96
CA SER A 546 30.26 -43.38 -10.88
C SER A 546 31.19 -42.30 -11.47
N PHE A 547 30.76 -41.03 -11.49
CA PHE A 547 31.61 -39.89 -11.88
C PHE A 547 32.66 -39.58 -10.80
N CYS A 548 32.29 -39.77 -9.52
CA CYS A 548 33.11 -39.47 -8.34
C CYS A 548 34.21 -40.49 -8.05
N SER A 549 33.94 -41.76 -8.34
CA SER A 549 34.95 -42.83 -8.34
C SER A 549 35.74 -42.90 -9.65
N GLY A 550 35.40 -42.09 -10.67
CA GLY A 550 36.02 -42.14 -12.00
C GLY A 550 35.76 -43.43 -12.78
N THR A 551 34.76 -44.22 -12.39
CA THR A 551 34.49 -45.57 -12.89
C THR A 551 33.61 -45.64 -14.15
N VAL A 552 33.21 -44.47 -14.68
CA VAL A 552 32.39 -44.33 -15.90
C VAL A 552 33.00 -45.10 -17.07
N LYS A 553 32.21 -45.94 -17.74
CA LYS A 553 32.66 -46.68 -18.95
C LYS A 553 32.12 -46.11 -20.26
N ALA A 554 30.90 -45.57 -20.24
CA ALA A 554 30.27 -44.85 -21.34
C ALA A 554 29.14 -43.97 -20.78
N ILE A 555 28.79 -42.89 -21.48
CA ILE A 555 27.67 -42.01 -21.14
C ILE A 555 26.41 -42.48 -21.88
N ASN A 556 25.24 -42.33 -21.25
CA ASN A 556 23.92 -42.64 -21.80
C ASN A 556 22.92 -41.56 -21.38
N PHE A 557 21.68 -41.62 -21.89
CA PHE A 557 20.69 -40.57 -21.66
C PHE A 557 20.28 -40.34 -20.20
N ASN A 558 20.46 -41.33 -19.29
CA ASN A 558 20.18 -41.13 -17.87
C ASN A 558 21.25 -40.26 -17.20
N TYR A 559 22.50 -40.32 -17.66
CA TYR A 559 23.61 -39.55 -17.11
C TYR A 559 23.54 -38.04 -17.42
N PHE A 560 22.72 -37.58 -18.38
CA PHE A 560 22.49 -36.14 -18.55
C PHE A 560 21.82 -35.50 -17.32
N LYS A 561 21.08 -36.28 -16.52
CA LYS A 561 20.54 -35.83 -15.23
C LYS A 561 21.62 -35.55 -14.17
N CYS A 562 22.86 -36.01 -14.39
CA CYS A 562 23.98 -35.73 -13.50
C CYS A 562 24.62 -34.36 -13.74
N LEU A 563 24.36 -33.70 -14.89
CA LEU A 563 24.95 -32.40 -15.21
C LEU A 563 24.55 -31.29 -14.23
N GLN A 564 23.36 -31.37 -13.64
CA GLN A 564 22.90 -30.41 -12.63
C GLN A 564 23.65 -30.49 -11.29
N TYR A 565 24.56 -31.46 -11.12
CA TYR A 565 25.40 -31.66 -9.93
C TYR A 565 26.90 -31.47 -10.22
N MET A 566 27.27 -30.88 -11.36
CA MET A 566 28.67 -30.71 -11.74
C MET A 566 29.42 -29.71 -10.83
N SER A 567 28.71 -28.79 -10.17
CA SER A 567 29.30 -27.84 -9.20
C SER A 567 29.73 -28.54 -7.91
N GLU A 568 28.89 -29.45 -7.41
CA GLU A 568 29.11 -30.30 -6.25
C GLU A 568 30.22 -31.32 -6.54
N TYR A 569 30.20 -31.90 -7.74
CA TYR A 569 31.23 -32.81 -8.22
C TYR A 569 32.60 -32.12 -8.32
N SER A 570 32.67 -30.98 -9.02
CA SER A 570 33.87 -30.13 -9.13
C SER A 570 34.41 -29.75 -7.75
N SER A 571 33.53 -29.28 -6.87
CA SER A 571 33.88 -28.95 -5.48
C SER A 571 34.47 -30.15 -4.74
N CYS A 572 33.94 -31.36 -4.94
CA CYS A 572 34.49 -32.58 -4.33
C CYS A 572 35.86 -32.96 -4.92
N LEU A 573 36.08 -32.81 -6.23
CA LEU A 573 37.41 -33.04 -6.83
C LEU A 573 38.46 -32.11 -6.21
N LEU A 574 38.16 -30.80 -6.19
CA LEU A 574 39.05 -29.76 -5.66
C LEU A 574 39.27 -29.89 -4.14
N GLN A 575 38.24 -30.34 -3.39
CA GLN A 575 38.36 -30.69 -1.99
C GLN A 575 39.25 -31.93 -1.78
N GLY A 576 39.10 -32.97 -2.60
CA GLY A 576 39.94 -34.18 -2.57
C GLY A 576 41.40 -33.93 -3.00
N TYR A 577 41.65 -32.91 -3.83
CA TYR A 577 42.99 -32.42 -4.13
C TYR A 577 43.61 -31.56 -3.00
N GLY A 578 42.82 -31.13 -2.01
CA GLY A 578 43.30 -30.32 -0.89
C GLY A 578 43.64 -28.86 -1.23
N VAL A 579 43.09 -28.31 -2.32
CA VAL A 579 43.40 -26.94 -2.79
C VAL A 579 42.40 -25.88 -2.33
N LEU A 580 41.22 -26.29 -1.84
CA LEU A 580 40.18 -25.40 -1.32
C LEU A 580 40.38 -25.09 0.16
N SER A 581 39.96 -23.89 0.57
CA SER A 581 39.91 -23.50 1.98
C SER A 581 38.87 -24.31 2.76
N GLY A 582 39.13 -24.49 4.05
CA GLY A 582 38.16 -25.14 4.95
C GLY A 582 36.94 -24.27 5.24
N PRO A 583 35.96 -24.78 6.01
CA PRO A 583 34.82 -23.98 6.43
C PRO A 583 35.23 -22.87 7.43
N PRO A 584 34.65 -21.65 7.32
CA PRO A 584 34.73 -20.64 8.36
C PRO A 584 34.24 -21.17 9.70
N SER A 585 34.81 -20.67 10.80
CA SER A 585 34.58 -21.24 12.14
C SER A 585 34.05 -20.21 13.13
N LYS A 586 33.23 -20.67 14.09
CA LYS A 586 32.60 -19.82 15.12
C LYS A 586 31.77 -18.65 14.56
N LEU A 587 30.93 -18.91 13.56
CA LEU A 587 29.87 -17.98 13.17
C LEU A 587 28.95 -17.70 14.37
N LYS A 588 28.73 -16.43 14.70
CA LYS A 588 27.80 -15.96 15.75
C LYS A 588 27.12 -14.66 15.31
N ALA A 589 25.95 -14.39 15.89
CA ALA A 589 25.30 -13.09 15.83
C ALA A 589 25.51 -12.34 17.16
N PRO A 590 26.59 -11.55 17.34
CA PRO A 590 26.81 -10.78 18.57
C PRO A 590 25.73 -9.72 18.85
N LEU A 591 25.03 -9.21 17.83
CA LEU A 591 23.93 -8.27 17.98
C LEU A 591 22.81 -8.60 17.00
N ILE A 592 21.57 -8.69 17.49
CA ILE A 592 20.36 -8.88 16.69
C ILE A 592 19.34 -7.80 17.07
N ALA A 593 18.59 -7.26 16.11
CA ALA A 593 17.56 -6.24 16.29
C ALA A 593 16.32 -6.54 15.44
N SER A 594 15.42 -5.56 15.24
CA SER A 594 14.23 -5.68 14.40
C SER A 594 14.57 -5.93 12.93
N HIS A 595 15.27 -4.98 12.30
CA HIS A 595 15.48 -4.97 10.86
C HIS A 595 16.92 -5.30 10.43
N PHE A 596 17.79 -5.65 11.38
CA PHE A 596 19.18 -6.01 11.07
C PHE A 596 19.77 -7.02 12.06
N VAL A 597 20.89 -7.63 11.64
CA VAL A 597 21.78 -8.44 12.47
C VAL A 597 23.25 -8.09 12.19
N VAL A 598 24.10 -8.18 13.21
CA VAL A 598 25.56 -8.18 13.04
C VAL A 598 26.04 -9.61 13.16
N LEU A 599 26.79 -10.10 12.16
CA LEU A 599 27.38 -11.43 12.09
C LEU A 599 28.91 -11.37 12.16
N GLU A 600 29.50 -12.29 12.93
CA GLU A 600 30.95 -12.40 13.10
C GLU A 600 31.38 -13.86 13.00
N TRP A 601 32.50 -14.12 12.31
CA TRP A 601 33.12 -15.44 12.20
C TRP A 601 34.64 -15.33 12.27
N LYS A 602 35.32 -16.47 12.42
CA LYS A 602 36.77 -16.61 12.31
C LYS A 602 37.16 -17.33 11.01
N PRO A 603 38.35 -17.06 10.46
CA PRO A 603 38.86 -17.74 9.27
C PRO A 603 38.86 -19.28 9.38
N PRO A 604 38.95 -19.98 8.24
CA PRO A 604 39.09 -21.43 8.18
C PRO A 604 40.27 -21.98 8.97
N LYS A 605 40.17 -23.23 9.43
CA LYS A 605 41.34 -23.97 9.99
C LYS A 605 42.27 -24.53 8.92
N ILE A 606 41.82 -24.58 7.67
CA ILE A 606 42.53 -25.19 6.53
C ILE A 606 42.69 -24.11 5.47
N LEU A 607 43.95 -23.84 5.08
CA LEU A 607 44.34 -22.78 4.14
C LEU A 607 43.74 -21.37 4.41
N PRO A 608 43.71 -20.86 5.67
CA PRO A 608 43.17 -19.53 5.97
C PRO A 608 43.84 -18.42 5.16
N ASP A 609 45.17 -18.49 5.01
CA ASP A 609 45.97 -17.44 4.38
C ASP A 609 45.84 -17.41 2.84
N THR A 610 45.01 -18.29 2.26
CA THR A 610 44.67 -18.29 0.83
C THR A 610 43.31 -17.65 0.53
N VAL A 611 42.52 -17.33 1.55
CA VAL A 611 41.16 -16.81 1.39
C VAL A 611 41.21 -15.38 0.85
N THR A 612 40.47 -15.14 -0.24
CA THR A 612 40.37 -13.84 -0.91
C THR A 612 39.09 -13.10 -0.51
N ALA A 613 37.99 -13.81 -0.28
CA ALA A 613 36.70 -13.26 0.11
C ALA A 613 35.87 -14.28 0.92
N TYR A 614 34.82 -13.80 1.59
CA TYR A 614 33.79 -14.62 2.22
C TYR A 614 32.43 -14.34 1.58
N HIS A 615 31.71 -15.41 1.26
CA HIS A 615 30.31 -15.33 0.81
C HIS A 615 29.41 -15.67 2.00
N LEU A 616 28.70 -14.67 2.49
CA LEU A 616 27.64 -14.78 3.48
C LEU A 616 26.33 -15.10 2.77
N HIS A 617 25.73 -16.24 3.09
CA HIS A 617 24.43 -16.68 2.61
C HIS A 617 23.39 -16.51 3.72
N PHE A 618 22.23 -15.93 3.44
CA PHE A 618 21.12 -15.83 4.39
C PHE A 618 19.74 -15.89 3.71
N ARG A 619 18.71 -16.33 4.46
CA ARG A 619 17.30 -16.32 4.03
C ARG A 619 16.34 -16.36 5.20
N LYS A 620 15.07 -16.06 4.93
CA LYS A 620 13.94 -16.27 5.84
C LYS A 620 13.69 -17.78 6.04
N LEU A 621 13.42 -18.19 7.27
CA LEU A 621 13.19 -19.60 7.62
C LEU A 621 11.71 -19.96 7.38
N GLY A 622 11.45 -20.91 6.48
CA GLY A 622 10.10 -21.38 6.17
C GLY A 622 9.37 -20.62 5.05
N SER A 623 10.10 -19.96 4.15
CA SER A 623 9.53 -19.26 2.98
C SER A 623 9.69 -20.01 1.64
N GLY A 624 10.45 -21.11 1.59
CA GLY A 624 10.80 -21.80 0.34
C GLY A 624 11.73 -21.00 -0.60
N GLU A 625 12.33 -19.90 -0.15
CA GLU A 625 13.15 -19.00 -0.97
C GLU A 625 14.62 -19.46 -1.10
N ASP A 626 15.25 -19.10 -2.24
CA ASP A 626 16.70 -19.21 -2.47
C ASP A 626 17.48 -18.26 -1.54
N TYR A 627 18.73 -18.59 -1.21
CA TYR A 627 19.57 -17.77 -0.32
C TYR A 627 20.08 -16.49 -0.98
N THR A 628 19.87 -15.34 -0.34
CA THR A 628 20.57 -14.08 -0.64
C THR A 628 22.06 -14.23 -0.32
N VAL A 629 22.94 -13.67 -1.17
CA VAL A 629 24.40 -13.83 -1.06
C VAL A 629 25.09 -12.46 -1.01
N MET A 630 25.92 -12.24 0.01
CA MET A 630 26.75 -11.05 0.16
C MET A 630 28.24 -11.44 0.14
N GLU A 631 29.02 -10.82 -0.73
CA GLU A 631 30.47 -10.96 -0.77
C GLU A 631 31.15 -9.89 0.12
N LYS A 632 32.06 -10.32 1.01
CA LYS A 632 32.75 -9.45 1.99
C LYS A 632 34.16 -9.98 2.30
N ASP A 633 35.13 -9.07 2.40
CA ASP A 633 36.55 -9.43 2.62
C ASP A 633 36.83 -9.97 4.04
N GLN A 634 36.09 -9.47 5.04
CA GLN A 634 36.30 -9.76 6.45
C GLN A 634 35.03 -9.58 7.29
N ALA A 635 35.09 -10.02 8.56
CA ALA A 635 34.07 -9.86 9.58
C ALA A 635 34.48 -8.78 10.61
N PRO A 636 33.54 -8.16 11.34
CA PRO A 636 32.09 -8.38 11.35
C PRO A 636 31.38 -7.76 10.14
N VAL A 637 30.18 -8.28 9.83
CA VAL A 637 29.32 -7.83 8.74
C VAL A 637 27.92 -7.54 9.27
N ILE A 638 27.31 -6.45 8.82
CA ILE A 638 25.91 -6.10 9.09
C ILE A 638 25.07 -6.64 7.94
N VAL A 639 23.92 -7.24 8.25
CA VAL A 639 22.85 -7.57 7.30
C VAL A 639 21.63 -6.77 7.71
N GLU A 640 21.13 -5.93 6.80
CA GLU A 640 20.02 -5.00 6.99
C GLU A 640 18.78 -5.52 6.21
N ASP A 641 17.70 -4.74 6.13
CA ASP A 641 16.44 -5.07 5.42
C ASP A 641 15.75 -6.39 5.86
N LEU A 642 15.86 -6.76 7.14
CA LEU A 642 15.18 -7.93 7.70
C LEU A 642 13.77 -7.60 8.20
N GLU A 643 12.87 -8.57 8.15
CA GLU A 643 11.55 -8.48 8.80
C GLU A 643 11.68 -8.63 10.32
N ALA A 644 10.96 -7.81 11.08
CA ALA A 644 10.94 -7.89 12.54
C ALA A 644 10.17 -9.13 13.05
N GLY A 645 10.72 -9.78 14.08
CA GLY A 645 10.13 -10.96 14.72
C GLY A 645 10.21 -12.27 13.93
N THR A 646 10.87 -12.25 12.77
CA THR A 646 10.97 -13.35 11.82
C THR A 646 12.24 -14.19 12.08
N TYR A 647 12.15 -15.50 11.85
CA TYR A 647 13.31 -16.39 11.93
C TYR A 647 14.11 -16.35 10.62
N TYR A 648 15.42 -16.26 10.73
CA TYR A 648 16.37 -16.24 9.63
C TYR A 648 17.44 -17.32 9.81
N GLU A 649 17.92 -17.86 8.69
CA GLU A 649 18.97 -18.86 8.59
C GLU A 649 20.15 -18.28 7.81
N ALA A 650 21.37 -18.33 8.36
CA ALA A 650 22.57 -17.83 7.72
C ALA A 650 23.78 -18.77 7.85
N PHE A 651 24.66 -18.78 6.84
CA PHE A 651 25.95 -19.47 6.88
C PHE A 651 26.99 -18.73 6.02
N VAL A 652 28.28 -19.01 6.24
CA VAL A 652 29.39 -18.34 5.52
C VAL A 652 30.28 -19.36 4.84
N VAL A 653 30.69 -19.07 3.61
CA VAL A 653 31.64 -19.86 2.82
C VAL A 653 32.91 -19.02 2.59
N ALA A 654 34.08 -19.59 2.82
CA ALA A 654 35.35 -18.95 2.43
C ALA A 654 35.65 -19.23 0.95
N VAL A 655 36.25 -18.28 0.24
CA VAL A 655 36.61 -18.41 -1.18
C VAL A 655 38.09 -18.14 -1.36
N ASN A 656 38.76 -18.95 -2.18
CA ASN A 656 40.13 -18.72 -2.63
C ASN A 656 40.23 -18.77 -4.16
N ALA A 657 41.43 -18.59 -4.71
CA ALA A 657 41.68 -18.55 -6.16
C ALA A 657 41.35 -19.87 -6.93
N HIS A 658 40.92 -20.93 -6.24
CA HIS A 658 40.43 -22.18 -6.85
C HIS A 658 38.95 -22.47 -6.58
N GLY A 659 38.26 -21.63 -5.79
CA GLY A 659 36.81 -21.69 -5.64
C GLY A 659 36.32 -21.60 -4.19
N LYS A 660 35.09 -22.09 -4.00
CA LYS A 660 34.35 -22.06 -2.73
C LYS A 660 34.76 -23.23 -1.83
N GLY A 661 35.15 -22.93 -0.60
CA GLY A 661 35.43 -23.90 0.44
C GLY A 661 34.17 -24.57 1.02
N GLY A 662 34.31 -25.19 2.18
CA GLY A 662 33.14 -25.70 2.92
C GLY A 662 32.27 -24.57 3.50
N PRO A 663 30.96 -24.78 3.68
CA PRO A 663 30.12 -23.87 4.46
C PRO A 663 30.40 -23.99 5.95
N SER A 664 30.27 -22.89 6.69
CA SER A 664 30.20 -22.90 8.15
C SER A 664 28.98 -23.70 8.63
N PRO A 665 28.92 -24.10 9.91
CA PRO A 665 27.64 -24.45 10.54
C PRO A 665 26.61 -23.34 10.29
N ARG A 666 25.35 -23.72 10.04
CA ARG A 666 24.24 -22.78 9.88
C ARG A 666 23.86 -22.18 11.23
N LEU A 667 23.70 -20.86 11.25
CA LEU A 667 23.19 -20.10 12.38
C LEU A 667 21.73 -19.74 12.11
N VAL A 668 20.82 -20.24 12.95
CA VAL A 668 19.42 -19.77 12.99
C VAL A 668 19.30 -18.73 14.09
N PHE A 669 18.70 -17.59 13.77
CA PHE A 669 18.39 -16.53 14.72
C PHE A 669 16.99 -15.99 14.45
N GLN A 670 16.38 -15.35 15.45
CA GLN A 670 15.17 -14.55 15.26
C GLN A 670 15.58 -13.09 15.30
N THR A 671 15.15 -12.29 14.34
CA THR A 671 15.13 -10.84 14.57
C THR A 671 14.32 -10.55 15.82
N LYS A 672 14.66 -9.49 16.56
CA LYS A 672 13.74 -9.02 17.59
C LYS A 672 12.40 -8.74 16.89
N ARG A 673 11.28 -9.02 17.56
CA ARG A 673 10.07 -8.26 17.23
C ARG A 673 10.42 -6.79 17.43
N ASP A 674 9.75 -5.92 16.70
CA ASP A 674 9.67 -4.55 17.15
C ASP A 674 9.27 -4.56 18.61
N ALA A 675 10.08 -3.89 19.42
CA ALA A 675 9.56 -3.42 20.68
C ALA A 675 8.35 -2.60 20.30
N ALA A 676 7.15 -3.12 20.58
CA ALA A 676 5.98 -2.27 20.69
C ALA A 676 6.44 -1.07 21.53
N MET A 677 6.24 0.14 21.02
CA MET A 677 6.72 1.35 21.68
C MET A 677 5.93 1.58 22.97
N GLU A 678 6.29 0.82 24.00
CA GLU A 678 6.44 1.29 25.37
C GLU A 678 7.61 2.31 25.45
N VAL A 679 7.55 3.31 24.57
CA VAL A 679 7.59 4.70 25.05
C VAL A 679 6.52 4.80 26.13
N ALA A 680 6.73 5.66 27.13
CA ALA A 680 5.66 6.03 28.06
C ALA A 680 4.58 6.91 27.38
N HIS A 681 4.02 6.44 26.25
CA HIS A 681 2.81 6.93 25.59
C HIS A 681 1.60 6.59 26.47
N GLY A 682 1.53 7.26 27.62
CA GLY A 682 0.59 6.95 28.69
C GLY A 682 -0.86 7.13 28.25
N ALA A 683 -1.63 6.05 28.27
CA ALA A 683 -3.08 6.02 28.12
C ALA A 683 -3.64 6.85 26.95
N HIS A 684 -3.09 6.66 25.74
CA HIS A 684 -3.52 7.44 24.57
C HIS A 684 -5.03 7.32 24.30
N TYR A 685 -5.63 8.46 23.99
CA TYR A 685 -7.03 8.58 23.63
C TYR A 685 -7.37 7.69 22.41
N ASN A 686 -8.25 6.72 22.59
CA ASN A 686 -8.62 5.78 21.54
C ASN A 686 -9.72 6.37 20.63
N ILE A 687 -9.30 6.96 19.51
CA ILE A 687 -10.16 7.56 18.48
C ILE A 687 -11.24 6.58 17.97
N SER A 688 -10.87 5.32 17.70
CA SER A 688 -11.79 4.32 17.16
C SER A 688 -12.86 3.93 18.19
N ALA A 689 -12.52 3.86 19.47
CA ALA A 689 -13.47 3.66 20.56
C ALA A 689 -14.46 4.85 20.68
N CYS A 690 -13.99 6.10 20.53
CA CYS A 690 -14.87 7.27 20.45
C CYS A 690 -15.85 7.17 19.28
N CYS A 691 -15.39 6.75 18.10
CA CYS A 691 -16.23 6.58 16.92
C CYS A 691 -17.29 5.50 17.11
N HIS A 692 -16.93 4.34 17.68
CA HIS A 692 -17.89 3.28 17.99
C HIS A 692 -18.93 3.74 19.04
N ALA A 693 -18.50 4.42 20.11
CA ALA A 693 -19.42 4.99 21.11
C ALA A 693 -20.35 6.07 20.52
N SER A 694 -19.83 6.89 19.59
CA SER A 694 -20.59 7.92 18.88
C SER A 694 -21.53 7.37 17.79
N GLY A 695 -21.54 6.05 17.55
CA GLY A 695 -22.43 5.42 16.57
C GLY A 695 -21.97 5.52 15.10
N LEU A 696 -20.66 5.60 14.85
CA LEU A 696 -20.10 5.46 13.51
C LEU A 696 -20.48 4.10 12.91
N LEU A 697 -20.93 4.09 11.65
CA LEU A 697 -21.28 2.86 10.93
C LEU A 697 -20.04 1.97 10.74
N PRO A 698 -20.12 0.63 10.88
CA PRO A 698 -18.95 -0.26 10.80
C PRO A 698 -18.14 -0.11 9.50
N GLN A 699 -18.79 0.09 8.36
CA GLN A 699 -18.13 0.31 7.07
C GLN A 699 -17.35 1.64 6.99
N CYS A 700 -17.55 2.56 7.93
CA CYS A 700 -16.81 3.83 8.04
C CYS A 700 -15.67 3.77 9.05
N ALA A 701 -15.52 2.68 9.81
CA ALA A 701 -14.46 2.52 10.82
C ALA A 701 -13.03 2.70 10.28
N PRO A 702 -12.66 2.29 9.04
CA PRO A 702 -11.32 2.56 8.49
C PRO A 702 -10.95 4.04 8.37
N LEU A 703 -11.95 4.93 8.33
CA LEU A 703 -11.73 6.38 8.32
C LEU A 703 -11.53 6.97 9.72
N CYS A 704 -11.73 6.18 10.79
CA CYS A 704 -11.54 6.62 12.18
C CYS A 704 -10.26 6.04 12.80
N SER A 705 -9.15 6.45 12.19
CA SER A 705 -7.77 6.31 12.68
C SER A 705 -6.96 7.54 12.27
N TYR A 706 -5.87 7.85 12.96
CA TYR A 706 -4.89 8.83 12.48
C TYR A 706 -4.16 8.32 11.23
N ASP A 707 -4.08 6.99 11.06
CA ASP A 707 -3.55 6.30 9.87
C ASP A 707 -4.60 6.07 8.77
N ALA A 708 -5.66 6.89 8.72
CA ALA A 708 -6.68 6.81 7.69
C ALA A 708 -6.08 7.02 6.28
N LYS A 709 -6.51 6.21 5.31
CA LYS A 709 -5.92 6.15 3.97
C LYS A 709 -6.69 6.95 2.92
N MET A 710 -5.97 7.56 1.97
CA MET A 710 -6.57 8.27 0.84
C MET A 710 -7.37 7.32 -0.05
N SER A 711 -6.86 6.11 -0.31
CA SER A 711 -7.59 5.09 -1.06
C SER A 711 -8.90 4.67 -0.36
N ASP A 712 -8.96 4.68 0.97
CA ASP A 712 -10.19 4.40 1.72
C ASP A 712 -11.14 5.60 1.73
N ILE A 713 -10.64 6.84 1.75
CA ILE A 713 -11.44 8.05 1.55
C ILE A 713 -12.08 8.08 0.16
N GLN A 714 -11.35 7.68 -0.89
CA GLN A 714 -11.89 7.57 -2.24
C GLN A 714 -13.02 6.53 -2.34
N LYS A 715 -12.86 5.36 -1.70
CA LYS A 715 -13.87 4.28 -1.68
C LYS A 715 -15.10 4.64 -0.83
N LEU A 716 -14.89 5.17 0.38
CA LEU A 716 -15.90 5.26 1.43
C LEU A 716 -16.44 6.69 1.62
N GLY A 717 -15.76 7.72 1.13
CA GLY A 717 -16.08 9.13 1.42
C GLY A 717 -17.49 9.56 1.02
N ASN A 718 -18.06 9.01 -0.06
CA ASN A 718 -19.46 9.25 -0.44
C ASN A 718 -20.46 8.57 0.52
N THR A 719 -20.19 7.33 0.95
CA THR A 719 -21.02 6.57 1.90
C THR A 719 -20.96 7.16 3.31
N CYS A 720 -19.77 7.57 3.74
CA CYS A 720 -19.49 8.07 5.10
C CYS A 720 -19.66 9.59 5.23
N ARG A 721 -20.01 10.29 4.15
CA ARG A 721 -20.22 11.75 4.10
C ARG A 721 -21.17 12.28 5.19
N GLY A 722 -22.17 11.49 5.56
CA GLY A 722 -23.13 11.83 6.62
C GLY A 722 -22.60 11.67 8.06
N GLN A 723 -21.41 11.08 8.24
CA GLN A 723 -20.78 10.86 9.55
C GLN A 723 -19.34 11.43 9.63
N ILE A 724 -18.89 12.20 8.64
CA ILE A 724 -17.56 12.81 8.63
C ILE A 724 -17.34 13.76 9.83
N GLY A 725 -18.40 14.43 10.30
CA GLY A 725 -18.34 15.23 11.53
C GLY A 725 -18.12 14.39 12.80
N THR A 726 -18.62 13.15 12.85
CA THR A 726 -18.35 12.21 13.95
C THR A 726 -16.88 11.78 13.94
N ILE A 727 -16.35 11.46 12.76
CA ILE A 727 -14.93 11.11 12.57
C ILE A 727 -14.07 12.29 13.06
N VAL A 728 -14.26 13.48 12.50
CA VAL A 728 -13.44 14.68 12.81
C VAL A 728 -13.57 15.12 14.28
N ARG A 729 -14.76 15.03 14.91
CA ARG A 729 -14.95 15.30 16.35
C ARG A 729 -14.15 14.32 17.22
N CYS A 730 -14.17 13.04 16.87
CA CYS A 730 -13.33 12.04 17.56
C CYS A 730 -11.84 12.27 17.25
N SER A 731 -11.44 12.56 16.02
CA SER A 731 -10.04 12.84 15.66
C SER A 731 -9.43 13.95 16.52
N ALA A 732 -10.14 15.06 16.72
CA ALA A 732 -9.70 16.16 17.58
C ALA A 732 -9.70 15.83 19.09
N GLY A 733 -10.39 14.77 19.52
CA GLY A 733 -10.40 14.31 20.91
C GLY A 733 -10.89 15.34 21.94
N GLY A 734 -11.70 16.31 21.52
CA GLY A 734 -12.22 17.38 22.40
C GLY A 734 -11.19 18.45 22.81
N ARG A 735 -10.05 18.53 22.12
CA ARG A 735 -8.94 19.45 22.42
C ARG A 735 -8.87 20.58 21.38
N ASP A 736 -8.32 21.73 21.77
CA ASP A 736 -8.11 22.84 20.84
C ASP A 736 -6.71 22.79 20.19
N HIS A 737 -6.64 22.30 18.95
CA HIS A 737 -5.39 22.20 18.19
C HIS A 737 -5.11 23.42 17.31
N THR A 738 -5.86 24.52 17.46
CA THR A 738 -5.72 25.75 16.64
C THR A 738 -4.28 26.31 16.67
N SER A 739 -3.61 26.25 17.82
CA SER A 739 -2.21 26.66 17.98
C SER A 739 -1.25 25.83 17.12
N CYS A 740 -1.41 24.51 17.12
CA CYS A 740 -0.62 23.59 16.30
C CYS A 740 -0.91 23.79 14.81
N CYS A 741 -2.19 23.85 14.44
CA CYS A 741 -2.62 24.08 13.07
C CYS A 741 -2.11 25.40 12.48
N ALA A 742 -2.09 26.48 13.26
CA ALA A 742 -1.51 27.75 12.84
C ALA A 742 0.00 27.63 12.55
N ARG A 743 0.76 26.88 13.36
CA ARG A 743 2.18 26.59 13.08
C ARG A 743 2.37 25.75 11.81
N ARG A 744 1.44 24.82 11.52
CA ARG A 744 1.43 24.01 10.29
C ARG A 744 0.65 24.65 9.12
N ALA A 745 0.64 25.98 9.05
CA ALA A 745 0.09 26.77 7.94
C ALA A 745 -1.37 26.46 7.55
N VAL A 746 -2.19 25.87 8.44
CA VAL A 746 -3.60 25.57 8.15
C VAL A 746 -4.37 26.90 8.01
N PRO A 747 -5.02 27.18 6.86
CA PRO A 747 -5.64 28.47 6.62
C PRO A 747 -6.74 28.83 7.63
N PRO A 748 -6.97 30.12 7.95
CA PRO A 748 -8.03 30.53 8.88
C PRO A 748 -9.43 29.96 8.57
N LYS A 749 -9.77 29.78 7.28
CA LYS A 749 -11.03 29.15 6.83
C LYS A 749 -11.19 27.66 7.18
N CYS A 750 -10.12 27.02 7.65
CA CYS A 750 -10.01 25.60 8.00
C CYS A 750 -9.72 25.36 9.50
N GLN A 751 -9.44 26.41 10.30
CA GLN A 751 -9.09 26.29 11.71
C GLN A 751 -10.24 25.73 12.59
N SER A 752 -11.48 25.75 12.11
CA SER A 752 -12.61 25.02 12.73
C SER A 752 -12.37 23.52 12.80
N LEU A 753 -11.74 22.92 11.77
CA LEU A 753 -11.43 21.49 11.75
C LEU A 753 -10.43 21.12 12.86
N CYS A 754 -9.53 22.03 13.21
CA CYS A 754 -8.56 21.87 14.31
C CYS A 754 -9.20 21.84 15.70
N ARG A 755 -10.48 22.23 15.80
CA ARG A 755 -11.34 22.07 16.98
C ARG A 755 -12.35 20.94 16.82
N GLY A 756 -12.21 20.10 15.80
CA GLY A 756 -13.14 19.01 15.50
C GLY A 756 -14.45 19.43 14.81
N VAL A 757 -14.54 20.67 14.30
CA VAL A 757 -15.80 21.28 13.83
C VAL A 757 -15.75 21.53 12.32
N ILE A 758 -16.81 21.19 11.59
CA ILE A 758 -16.92 21.41 10.14
C ILE A 758 -17.82 22.63 9.90
N THR A 759 -17.24 23.78 9.50
CA THR A 759 -18.00 25.03 9.25
C THR A 759 -18.05 25.45 7.78
N SER A 760 -17.22 24.85 6.92
CA SER A 760 -17.06 25.18 5.50
C SER A 760 -17.09 23.89 4.65
N SER A 761 -17.01 24.01 3.32
CA SER A 761 -16.95 22.81 2.46
C SER A 761 -15.65 22.06 2.73
N PRO A 762 -15.67 20.77 3.13
CA PRO A 762 -14.45 20.02 3.48
C PRO A 762 -13.44 19.91 2.33
N THR A 763 -13.91 20.06 1.07
CA THR A 763 -13.08 20.09 -0.15
C THR A 763 -11.95 21.10 -0.07
N ASP A 764 -12.25 22.29 0.47
CA ASP A 764 -11.36 23.45 0.52
C ASP A 764 -10.19 23.31 1.50
N CYS A 765 -10.32 22.35 2.41
CA CYS A 765 -9.38 22.09 3.50
C CYS A 765 -8.71 20.71 3.36
N LEU A 766 -9.15 19.87 2.41
CA LEU A 766 -8.58 18.55 2.16
C LEU A 766 -7.06 18.56 1.89
N PRO A 767 -6.47 19.56 1.19
CA PRO A 767 -5.01 19.67 1.04
C PRO A 767 -4.23 19.89 2.33
N TYR A 768 -4.90 20.26 3.43
CA TYR A 768 -4.31 20.49 4.75
C TYR A 768 -4.68 19.38 5.76
N ALA A 769 -5.39 18.33 5.32
CA ALA A 769 -5.91 17.30 6.21
C ALA A 769 -4.79 16.50 6.90
N GLY A 770 -3.64 16.29 6.24
CA GLY A 770 -2.45 15.71 6.88
C GLY A 770 -1.94 16.57 8.04
N ASN A 771 -1.74 17.87 7.79
CA ASN A 771 -1.31 18.86 8.79
C ASN A 771 -2.23 18.89 10.02
N ILE A 772 -3.55 18.76 9.81
CA ILE A 772 -4.57 18.74 10.86
C ILE A 772 -4.51 17.42 11.66
N ILE A 773 -4.42 16.28 10.98
CA ILE A 773 -4.34 14.94 11.61
C ILE A 773 -3.05 14.79 12.42
N GLN A 774 -1.92 15.26 11.90
CA GLN A 774 -0.64 15.27 12.61
C GLN A 774 -0.73 16.11 13.90
N CYS A 775 -1.40 17.28 13.84
CA CYS A 775 -1.65 18.07 15.03
C CYS A 775 -2.56 17.38 16.05
N PHE A 776 -3.56 16.60 15.61
CA PHE A 776 -4.37 15.80 16.52
C PHE A 776 -3.57 14.73 17.26
N GLU A 777 -2.76 13.97 16.52
CA GLU A 777 -1.94 12.87 17.05
C GLU A 777 -0.94 13.38 18.11
N GLU A 778 -0.28 14.52 17.85
CA GLU A 778 0.59 15.20 18.81
C GLU A 778 -0.17 15.79 20.01
N GLY A 779 -1.24 16.56 19.76
CA GLY A 779 -1.95 17.28 20.81
C GLY A 779 -2.66 16.37 21.83
N ILE A 780 -2.88 15.10 21.50
CA ILE A 780 -3.58 14.15 22.38
C ILE A 780 -2.78 13.79 23.64
N GLY A 781 -1.45 13.70 23.55
CA GLY A 781 -0.58 13.41 24.69
C GLY A 781 -0.28 14.63 25.59
N HIS A 782 -0.54 15.84 25.09
CA HIS A 782 -0.05 17.09 25.70
C HIS A 782 -1.14 18.11 26.07
N ILE A 783 -2.30 18.06 25.42
CA ILE A 783 -3.45 18.95 25.69
C ILE A 783 -4.48 18.15 26.50
N PRO A 784 -4.98 18.66 27.64
CA PRO A 784 -5.97 17.95 28.44
C PRO A 784 -7.29 17.78 27.69
N ALA A 785 -7.96 16.65 27.95
CA ALA A 785 -9.31 16.39 27.48
C ALA A 785 -10.34 17.30 28.21
N PRO A 786 -11.54 17.53 27.62
CA PRO A 786 -12.59 18.32 28.26
C PRO A 786 -13.17 17.61 29.47
N VAL A 787 -13.72 18.36 30.44
CA VAL A 787 -14.27 17.77 31.67
C VAL A 787 -15.60 17.06 31.44
N GLU A 788 -15.80 15.95 32.14
CA GLU A 788 -17.02 15.14 32.09
C GLU A 788 -18.00 15.52 33.21
N ASP A 789 -19.27 15.12 33.07
CA ASP A 789 -20.34 15.23 34.08
C ASP A 789 -20.42 16.58 34.82
N LEU A 790 -20.18 17.71 34.11
CA LEU A 790 -20.46 19.06 34.63
C LEU A 790 -21.93 19.16 35.06
N HIS A 791 -22.16 19.42 36.35
CA HIS A 791 -23.49 19.50 36.92
C HIS A 791 -23.62 20.51 38.05
N VAL A 792 -24.86 20.91 38.33
CA VAL A 792 -25.25 21.73 39.48
C VAL A 792 -25.37 20.86 40.73
N THR A 793 -24.70 21.27 41.81
CA THR A 793 -24.82 20.66 43.15
C THR A 793 -25.82 21.42 44.04
N SER A 794 -25.89 22.75 43.94
CA SER A 794 -26.93 23.57 44.58
C SER A 794 -27.15 24.91 43.86
N VAL A 795 -28.30 25.53 44.10
CA VAL A 795 -28.68 26.85 43.55
C VAL A 795 -29.31 27.69 44.65
N THR A 796 -28.92 28.95 44.73
CA THR A 796 -29.60 29.99 45.50
C THR A 796 -30.08 31.09 44.57
N ASN A 797 -30.75 32.11 45.12
CA ASN A 797 -31.16 33.29 44.36
C ASN A 797 -30.00 34.18 43.89
N THR A 798 -28.77 33.98 44.39
CA THR A 798 -27.58 34.80 44.05
C THR A 798 -26.28 34.01 43.90
N SER A 799 -26.30 32.68 44.04
CA SER A 799 -25.16 31.79 43.82
C SER A 799 -25.55 30.45 43.20
N ILE A 800 -24.60 29.82 42.51
CA ILE A 800 -24.73 28.48 41.91
C ILE A 800 -23.48 27.68 42.25
N SER A 801 -23.65 26.53 42.90
CA SER A 801 -22.57 25.58 43.13
C SER A 801 -22.53 24.52 42.02
N LEU A 802 -21.32 24.26 41.53
CA LEU A 802 -21.03 23.43 40.37
C LEU A 802 -20.00 22.36 40.74
N ALA A 803 -20.07 21.19 40.11
CA ALA A 803 -19.01 20.18 40.15
C ALA A 803 -18.87 19.50 38.78
N TRP A 804 -17.68 18.97 38.49
CA TRP A 804 -17.36 18.21 37.28
C TRP A 804 -16.34 17.10 37.57
N VAL A 805 -16.22 16.15 36.65
CA VAL A 805 -15.31 15.01 36.74
C VAL A 805 -14.12 15.25 35.80
N PRO A 806 -12.87 15.17 36.28
CA PRO A 806 -11.70 15.09 35.40
C PRO A 806 -11.76 13.78 34.60
N THR A 807 -11.54 13.83 33.29
CA THR A 807 -11.41 12.62 32.45
C THR A 807 -10.29 11.70 32.96
N GLU A 808 -10.65 10.54 33.50
CA GLU A 808 -9.69 9.57 34.04
C GLU A 808 -8.97 8.78 32.92
N THR A 809 -7.84 9.29 32.43
CA THR A 809 -6.89 8.52 31.61
C THR A 809 -5.72 8.01 32.45
N GLU A 810 -6.00 6.99 33.28
CA GLU A 810 -5.09 6.22 34.14
C GLU A 810 -4.34 6.99 35.26
N PRO A 811 -4.34 6.50 36.53
CA PRO A 811 -3.85 7.25 37.69
C PRO A 811 -2.32 7.35 37.82
N ASN A 812 -1.55 6.87 36.83
CA ASN A 812 -0.09 6.77 36.88
C ASN A 812 0.67 7.77 35.98
N ASN A 813 -0.01 8.53 35.10
CA ASN A 813 0.66 9.54 34.28
C ASN A 813 0.50 10.94 34.90
N THR A 814 1.60 11.53 35.38
CA THR A 814 1.59 12.85 36.03
C THR A 814 1.37 14.01 35.05
N ASP A 815 1.72 13.81 33.78
CA ASP A 815 2.06 14.92 32.88
C ASP A 815 0.86 15.40 32.04
N ASN A 816 -0.21 14.61 31.95
CA ASN A 816 -1.44 14.94 31.24
C ASN A 816 -2.58 15.38 32.18
N ARG A 817 -2.27 15.64 33.47
CA ARG A 817 -3.24 16.15 34.45
C ARG A 817 -3.40 17.66 34.27
N PRO A 818 -4.63 18.21 34.16
CA PRO A 818 -4.81 19.64 34.02
C PRO A 818 -4.28 20.40 35.25
N LEU A 819 -3.53 21.46 34.98
CA LEU A 819 -3.00 22.41 35.97
C LEU A 819 -4.13 23.16 36.71
N GLY A 820 -5.29 23.27 36.06
CA GLY A 820 -6.51 23.83 36.61
C GLY A 820 -7.60 23.96 35.56
N TYR A 821 -8.72 24.54 35.97
CA TYR A 821 -9.92 24.72 35.17
C TYR A 821 -10.26 26.21 35.03
N LEU A 822 -10.72 26.56 33.83
CA LEU A 822 -11.29 27.86 33.50
C LEU A 822 -12.82 27.69 33.43
N VAL A 823 -13.52 28.24 34.42
CA VAL A 823 -14.98 28.28 34.48
C VAL A 823 -15.44 29.58 33.84
N GLN A 824 -16.21 29.47 32.77
CA GLN A 824 -16.70 30.59 31.98
C GLN A 824 -18.22 30.70 32.14
N TYR A 825 -18.76 31.90 32.41
CA TYR A 825 -20.19 32.09 32.58
C TYR A 825 -20.69 33.46 32.13
N GLY A 826 -21.97 33.52 31.74
CA GLY A 826 -22.62 34.75 31.28
C GLY A 826 -24.14 34.66 31.32
N LYS A 827 -24.79 35.83 31.31
CA LYS A 827 -26.26 35.92 31.40
C LYS A 827 -26.89 35.73 30.01
N VAL A 828 -27.92 34.89 29.94
CA VAL A 828 -28.66 34.64 28.70
C VAL A 828 -29.75 35.70 28.54
N ASN A 829 -29.57 36.55 27.54
CA ASN A 829 -30.49 37.59 27.12
C ASN A 829 -31.13 37.21 25.78
N ASN A 830 -32.25 37.86 25.41
CA ASN A 830 -33.02 37.50 24.22
C ASN A 830 -32.27 37.70 22.87
N MET A 831 -31.16 38.45 22.89
CA MET A 831 -30.21 38.59 21.76
C MET A 831 -29.10 37.54 21.81
N THR A 832 -28.58 37.22 23.00
CA THR A 832 -27.41 36.33 23.15
C THR A 832 -27.76 34.84 23.08
N MET A 833 -29.05 34.49 23.10
CA MET A 833 -29.57 33.11 23.06
C MET A 833 -29.07 32.25 21.88
N TYR A 834 -28.69 32.84 20.75
CA TYR A 834 -28.32 32.12 19.52
C TYR A 834 -26.86 32.32 19.08
N GLU A 835 -26.04 32.97 19.90
CA GLU A 835 -24.59 33.11 19.63
C GLU A 835 -23.90 31.75 19.83
N THR A 836 -23.09 31.29 18.87
CA THR A 836 -22.25 30.10 19.05
C THR A 836 -20.85 30.47 19.56
N VAL A 837 -20.24 31.51 18.97
CA VAL A 837 -18.89 31.97 19.29
C VAL A 837 -18.93 32.95 20.47
N ILE A 838 -18.93 32.42 21.69
CA ILE A 838 -19.03 33.22 22.92
C ILE A 838 -17.76 33.06 23.76
N LYS A 839 -16.92 34.12 23.81
CA LYS A 839 -16.20 34.41 25.06
C LYS A 839 -17.24 34.90 26.06
N LEU A 840 -17.43 34.14 27.14
CA LEU A 840 -18.42 34.48 28.15
C LEU A 840 -17.97 35.69 28.97
N GLU A 841 -18.94 36.44 29.49
CA GLU A 841 -18.74 37.75 30.12
C GLU A 841 -17.81 37.68 31.35
N HIS A 842 -17.79 36.54 32.04
CA HIS A 842 -17.03 36.31 33.26
C HIS A 842 -16.21 35.02 33.17
N GLU A 843 -14.97 35.09 33.63
CA GLU A 843 -14.00 33.99 33.65
C GLU A 843 -13.41 33.83 35.05
N LEU A 844 -13.43 32.61 35.59
CA LEU A 844 -12.86 32.24 36.89
C LEU A 844 -11.88 31.07 36.73
N ASN A 845 -10.74 31.16 37.39
CA ASN A 845 -9.76 30.06 37.45
C ASN A 845 -9.91 29.32 38.79
N THR A 846 -9.92 27.99 38.76
CA THR A 846 -9.82 27.13 39.95
C THR A 846 -8.87 25.96 39.69
N THR A 847 -8.32 25.35 40.74
CA THR A 847 -7.59 24.07 40.68
C THR A 847 -8.42 22.91 41.21
N GLU A 848 -9.58 23.20 41.80
CA GLU A 848 -10.52 22.23 42.38
C GLU A 848 -11.56 21.79 41.33
N THR A 849 -12.23 20.68 41.58
CA THR A 849 -13.23 20.07 40.67
C THR A 849 -14.65 20.60 40.86
N ASP A 850 -14.79 21.62 41.71
CA ASP A 850 -16.03 22.29 42.07
C ASP A 850 -15.78 23.80 42.27
N ILE A 851 -16.84 24.60 42.19
CA ILE A 851 -16.81 26.04 42.45
C ILE A 851 -18.20 26.55 42.84
N GLU A 852 -18.27 27.61 43.64
CA GLU A 852 -19.49 28.40 43.86
C GLU A 852 -19.39 29.74 43.12
N LEU A 853 -20.20 29.91 42.07
CA LEU A 853 -20.40 31.20 41.40
C LEU A 853 -21.22 32.13 42.30
N LYS A 854 -20.81 33.39 42.45
CA LYS A 854 -21.39 34.36 43.41
C LYS A 854 -21.84 35.64 42.72
N ASP A 855 -22.56 36.47 43.48
CA ASP A 855 -23.07 37.79 43.08
C ASP A 855 -23.93 37.77 41.80
N LEU A 856 -24.67 36.67 41.59
CA LEU A 856 -25.54 36.46 40.44
C LEU A 856 -26.89 37.17 40.59
N GLU A 857 -27.49 37.56 39.46
CA GLU A 857 -28.81 38.19 39.46
C GLU A 857 -29.95 37.19 39.81
N PRO A 858 -30.87 37.56 40.72
CA PRO A 858 -32.06 36.75 41.01
C PRO A 858 -33.02 36.61 39.83
N LYS A 859 -33.48 35.37 39.58
CA LYS A 859 -34.38 34.98 38.47
C LYS A 859 -33.77 35.14 37.06
N ALA A 860 -32.46 35.28 36.96
CA ALA A 860 -31.75 35.30 35.68
C ALA A 860 -31.35 33.88 35.23
N LEU A 861 -31.30 33.69 33.92
CA LEU A 861 -30.83 32.47 33.26
C LEU A 861 -29.34 32.62 32.93
N TYR A 862 -28.51 31.69 33.37
CA TYR A 862 -27.07 31.67 33.11
C TYR A 862 -26.68 30.48 32.23
N ARG A 863 -25.73 30.74 31.32
CA ARG A 863 -25.00 29.73 30.55
C ARG A 863 -23.59 29.59 31.14
N ILE A 864 -23.15 28.36 31.35
CA ILE A 864 -21.90 28.03 32.05
C ILE A 864 -21.19 26.90 31.29
N THR A 865 -19.87 27.03 31.12
CA THR A 865 -18.98 26.00 30.55
C THR A 865 -17.68 25.92 31.34
N VAL A 866 -17.01 24.77 31.30
CA VAL A 866 -15.71 24.56 31.94
C VAL A 866 -14.70 24.08 30.89
N VAL A 867 -13.50 24.64 30.94
CA VAL A 867 -12.36 24.32 30.06
C VAL A 867 -11.19 23.84 30.94
N ALA A 868 -10.58 22.72 30.59
CA ALA A 868 -9.36 22.23 31.24
C ALA A 868 -8.11 22.91 30.65
N ARG A 869 -7.10 23.23 31.48
CA ARG A 869 -5.86 23.88 31.06
C ARG A 869 -4.64 23.04 31.45
N GLY A 870 -3.73 22.81 30.51
CA GLY A 870 -2.40 22.22 30.71
C GLY A 870 -1.30 23.15 30.18
N ASP A 871 -0.05 22.72 30.25
CA ASP A 871 1.10 23.53 29.79
C ASP A 871 1.08 23.80 28.28
N TYR A 872 0.62 22.84 27.48
CA TYR A 872 0.67 22.91 26.00
C TYR A 872 -0.62 23.43 25.35
N GLY A 873 -1.70 23.64 26.11
CA GLY A 873 -2.97 24.11 25.57
C GLY A 873 -4.18 23.91 26.49
N THR A 874 -5.37 24.07 25.91
CA THR A 874 -6.65 23.90 26.60
C THR A 874 -7.55 22.88 25.90
N SER A 875 -8.43 22.25 26.66
CA SER A 875 -9.56 21.53 26.09
C SER A 875 -10.48 22.48 25.33
N LEU A 876 -11.41 21.91 24.55
CA LEU A 876 -12.63 22.63 24.17
C LEU A 876 -13.54 22.79 25.41
N PRO A 877 -14.52 23.71 25.37
CA PRO A 877 -15.55 23.81 26.40
C PRO A 877 -16.34 22.50 26.59
N SER A 878 -16.61 22.16 27.85
CA SER A 878 -17.54 21.09 28.23
C SER A 878 -18.95 21.30 27.66
N SER A 879 -19.77 20.25 27.66
CA SER A 879 -21.21 20.37 27.39
C SER A 879 -21.84 21.48 28.25
N MET A 880 -22.60 22.38 27.61
CA MET A 880 -23.07 23.65 28.19
C MET A 880 -24.13 23.41 29.26
N LEU A 881 -23.92 23.99 30.43
CA LEU A 881 -24.87 23.98 31.53
C LEU A 881 -25.75 25.24 31.48
N LEU A 882 -27.06 25.05 31.53
CA LEU A 882 -28.07 26.12 31.48
C LEU A 882 -28.98 26.05 32.71
N ILE A 883 -28.96 27.10 33.54
CA ILE A 883 -29.64 27.09 34.85
C ILE A 883 -30.17 28.48 35.22
N ASN A 884 -31.30 28.52 35.93
CA ASN A 884 -31.95 29.75 36.39
C ASN A 884 -31.85 29.86 37.91
N THR A 885 -31.42 31.00 38.43
CA THR A 885 -31.30 31.28 39.89
C THR A 885 -32.65 31.31 40.62
N SER A 886 -33.78 31.13 39.93
CA SER A 886 -35.10 30.94 40.55
C SER A 886 -35.40 29.48 40.97
N ARG A 887 -34.55 28.50 40.67
CA ARG A 887 -34.75 27.11 41.12
C ARG A 887 -34.19 26.92 42.53
N THR A 888 -35.08 26.78 43.51
CA THR A 888 -34.72 26.55 44.93
C THR A 888 -35.13 25.17 45.44
N GLU A 889 -35.45 24.21 44.56
CA GLU A 889 -35.94 22.88 44.92
C GLU A 889 -34.82 21.82 44.87
N SER A 890 -34.64 21.11 45.98
CA SER A 890 -33.60 20.11 46.18
C SER A 890 -34.06 18.69 45.80
N ALA A 891 -33.77 18.25 44.57
CA ALA A 891 -33.80 16.82 44.20
C ALA A 891 -33.04 16.50 42.90
N SER A 892 -33.16 17.32 41.85
CA SER A 892 -32.60 17.02 40.53
C SER A 892 -31.24 17.71 40.30
N THR A 893 -30.16 16.94 40.23
CA THR A 893 -28.90 17.41 39.62
C THR A 893 -29.16 17.78 38.17
N VAL A 894 -28.74 18.98 37.76
CA VAL A 894 -28.86 19.45 36.38
C VAL A 894 -27.50 19.30 35.73
N TYR A 895 -27.40 18.45 34.71
CA TYR A 895 -26.19 18.21 33.94
C TYR A 895 -26.08 19.18 32.75
N GLY A 896 -24.86 19.39 32.26
CA GLY A 896 -24.61 20.02 30.97
C GLY A 896 -25.24 19.24 29.81
N ALA A 897 -25.63 19.96 28.76
CA ALA A 897 -26.19 19.42 27.53
C ALA A 897 -25.33 19.85 26.33
N PRO A 898 -25.41 19.19 25.16
CA PRO A 898 -24.82 19.71 23.93
C PRO A 898 -25.25 21.15 23.65
N SER A 899 -24.39 21.95 23.02
CA SER A 899 -24.79 23.26 22.49
C SER A 899 -25.92 23.12 21.45
N PRO A 900 -26.60 24.21 21.05
CA PRO A 900 -27.51 24.16 19.92
C PRO A 900 -26.82 23.64 18.64
N PRO A 901 -27.54 22.92 17.77
CA PRO A 901 -27.22 22.84 16.35
C PRO A 901 -27.19 24.25 15.73
N HIS A 902 -26.41 24.45 14.68
CA HIS A 902 -26.21 25.77 14.06
C HIS A 902 -26.07 25.68 12.53
N SER A 903 -26.07 26.83 11.85
CA SER A 903 -25.98 26.93 10.38
C SER A 903 -27.08 26.15 9.65
N LEU A 904 -28.32 26.32 10.09
CA LEU A 904 -29.50 25.75 9.45
C LEU A 904 -29.68 26.33 8.05
N SER A 905 -29.83 25.44 7.08
CA SER A 905 -29.86 25.76 5.64
C SER A 905 -30.88 24.90 4.90
N VAL A 906 -31.46 25.44 3.83
CA VAL A 906 -32.21 24.63 2.85
C VAL A 906 -31.22 24.12 1.82
N SER A 907 -30.94 22.82 1.81
CA SER A 907 -30.01 22.19 0.88
C SER A 907 -30.64 21.83 -0.47
N ALA A 908 -31.96 21.63 -0.51
CA ALA A 908 -32.75 21.49 -1.74
C ALA A 908 -34.25 21.71 -1.45
N HIS A 909 -35.00 22.19 -2.44
CA HIS A 909 -36.45 22.39 -2.34
C HIS A 909 -37.19 22.07 -3.64
N SER A 910 -38.52 22.07 -3.55
CA SER A 910 -39.49 21.78 -4.59
C SER A 910 -40.84 22.39 -4.19
N ALA A 911 -41.84 22.33 -5.07
CA ALA A 911 -43.20 22.76 -4.78
C ALA A 911 -43.93 21.89 -3.72
N THR A 912 -43.43 20.68 -3.40
CA THR A 912 -44.07 19.76 -2.44
C THR A 912 -43.14 19.20 -1.36
N TRP A 913 -41.88 19.64 -1.31
CA TRP A 913 -40.92 19.21 -0.28
C TRP A 913 -39.78 20.21 -0.08
N ILE A 914 -39.21 20.22 1.13
CA ILE A 914 -37.95 20.92 1.44
C ILE A 914 -36.98 19.95 2.14
N THR A 915 -35.69 20.07 1.84
CA THR A 915 -34.62 19.37 2.55
C THR A 915 -33.83 20.39 3.35
N VAL A 916 -33.81 20.21 4.68
CA VAL A 916 -33.13 21.08 5.64
C VAL A 916 -31.91 20.36 6.18
N SER A 917 -30.80 21.09 6.34
CA SER A 917 -29.50 20.61 6.83
C SER A 917 -28.92 21.57 7.86
N TRP A 918 -28.12 21.06 8.79
CA TRP A 918 -27.50 21.83 9.88
C TRP A 918 -26.14 21.27 10.26
N GLN A 919 -25.32 22.06 10.96
CA GLN A 919 -24.09 21.58 11.59
C GLN A 919 -24.36 21.04 13.00
N PRO A 920 -23.54 20.08 13.48
CA PRO A 920 -23.65 19.56 14.85
C PRO A 920 -23.37 20.64 15.90
N PRO A 921 -23.68 20.38 17.19
CA PRO A 921 -23.26 21.22 18.30
C PRO A 921 -21.75 21.49 18.28
N GLU A 922 -21.34 22.76 18.34
CA GLU A 922 -19.93 23.16 18.43
C GLU A 922 -19.30 22.67 19.74
N PHE A 923 -20.10 22.56 20.81
CA PHE A 923 -19.67 22.05 22.11
C PHE A 923 -20.51 20.84 22.53
N SER A 924 -19.87 19.66 22.58
CA SER A 924 -20.42 18.40 23.09
C SER A 924 -19.27 17.48 23.48
N HIS A 925 -19.48 16.51 24.37
CA HIS A 925 -18.41 15.59 24.72
C HIS A 925 -18.03 14.70 23.51
N PRO A 926 -16.74 14.41 23.22
CA PRO A 926 -16.35 13.78 21.96
C PRO A 926 -17.00 12.42 21.69
N HIS A 927 -17.24 11.63 22.75
CA HIS A 927 -17.92 10.33 22.68
C HIS A 927 -19.46 10.42 22.83
N GLU A 928 -20.03 11.60 23.05
CA GLU A 928 -21.47 11.74 23.34
C GLU A 928 -22.30 11.46 22.08
N SER A 929 -23.17 10.45 22.16
CA SER A 929 -24.12 10.14 21.10
C SER A 929 -25.25 11.17 21.08
N ILE A 930 -25.43 11.87 19.95
CA ILE A 930 -26.41 12.95 19.79
C ILE A 930 -27.53 12.50 18.85
N THR A 931 -28.78 12.79 19.21
CA THR A 931 -29.95 12.65 18.34
C THR A 931 -30.58 14.03 18.12
N TYR A 932 -30.97 14.36 16.90
CA TYR A 932 -31.57 15.64 16.54
C TYR A 932 -33.09 15.52 16.50
N ARG A 933 -33.77 16.46 17.16
CA ARG A 933 -35.22 16.65 17.09
C ARG A 933 -35.51 17.87 16.23
N VAL A 934 -35.94 17.63 14.99
CA VAL A 934 -36.38 18.69 14.07
C VAL A 934 -37.83 19.02 14.38
N ILE A 935 -38.13 20.29 14.59
CA ILE A 935 -39.48 20.79 14.81
C ILE A 935 -39.84 21.71 13.64
N HIS A 936 -40.80 21.26 12.85
CA HIS A 936 -41.30 21.94 11.67
C HIS A 936 -42.73 22.42 11.92
N LYS A 937 -42.99 23.71 11.71
CA LYS A 937 -44.26 24.39 11.97
C LYS A 937 -44.79 25.03 10.69
N VAL A 938 -46.10 24.84 10.45
CA VAL A 938 -46.84 25.42 9.33
C VAL A 938 -48.13 26.04 9.87
N ALA A 939 -48.23 27.37 9.78
CA ALA A 939 -49.25 28.16 10.45
C ALA A 939 -49.37 27.78 11.95
N ASN A 940 -50.44 27.09 12.35
CA ASN A 940 -50.69 26.66 13.73
C ASN A 940 -50.35 25.19 14.01
N ASN A 941 -50.08 24.37 12.99
CA ASN A 941 -49.76 22.95 13.16
C ASN A 941 -48.24 22.76 13.27
N TYR A 942 -47.80 21.73 14.01
CA TYR A 942 -46.38 21.38 14.13
C TYR A 942 -46.17 19.87 13.99
N THR A 943 -45.05 19.50 13.39
CA THR A 943 -44.58 18.13 13.21
C THR A 943 -43.19 18.00 13.83
N VAL A 944 -42.94 16.89 14.53
CA VAL A 944 -41.66 16.58 15.19
C VAL A 944 -41.04 15.38 14.50
N ILE A 945 -39.77 15.48 14.12
CA ILE A 945 -39.03 14.42 13.43
C ILE A 945 -37.70 14.19 14.15
N ASP A 946 -37.53 13.03 14.76
CA ASP A 946 -36.28 12.64 15.42
C ASP A 946 -35.37 11.89 14.43
N THR A 947 -34.10 12.28 14.34
CA THR A 947 -33.11 11.73 13.39
C THR A 947 -31.69 11.76 13.98
N ARG A 948 -30.80 10.90 13.51
CA ARG A 948 -29.35 10.97 13.82
C ARG A 948 -28.53 11.59 12.68
N LEU A 949 -29.17 11.91 11.56
CA LEU A 949 -28.52 12.58 10.41
C LEU A 949 -28.54 14.09 10.60
N LEU A 950 -27.55 14.79 10.03
CA LEU A 950 -27.45 16.25 9.99
C LEU A 950 -28.39 16.91 8.94
N TRP A 951 -29.40 16.17 8.48
CA TRP A 951 -30.39 16.64 7.51
C TRP A 951 -31.71 15.88 7.64
N VAL A 952 -32.78 16.47 7.14
CA VAL A 952 -34.09 15.84 6.97
C VAL A 952 -34.78 16.35 5.70
N ARG A 953 -35.52 15.48 5.00
CA ARG A 953 -36.46 15.90 3.95
C ARG A 953 -37.89 15.85 4.47
N ILE A 954 -38.55 17.00 4.40
CA ILE A 954 -39.95 17.19 4.79
C ILE A 954 -40.77 17.15 3.49
N ASN A 955 -41.61 16.13 3.34
CA ASN A 955 -42.40 15.86 2.14
C ASN A 955 -43.87 16.25 2.33
N ASN A 956 -44.67 16.15 1.25
CA ASN A 956 -46.12 16.39 1.23
C ASN A 956 -46.52 17.81 1.70
N LEU A 957 -45.67 18.79 1.35
CA LEU A 957 -45.92 20.21 1.57
C LEU A 957 -46.82 20.79 0.46
N LEU A 958 -47.39 21.95 0.72
CA LEU A 958 -48.14 22.71 -0.28
C LEU A 958 -47.19 23.61 -1.10
N PRO A 959 -47.51 23.95 -2.35
CA PRO A 959 -46.73 24.91 -3.14
C PRO A 959 -46.84 26.35 -2.62
N ASN A 960 -45.76 27.11 -2.73
CA ASN A 960 -45.68 28.52 -2.35
C ASN A 960 -46.16 28.82 -0.91
N THR A 961 -45.84 27.94 0.04
CA THR A 961 -46.16 28.14 1.47
C THR A 961 -44.92 28.36 2.32
N GLN A 962 -45.09 29.15 3.38
CA GLN A 962 -44.05 29.44 4.37
C GLN A 962 -43.96 28.33 5.41
N HIS A 963 -42.74 27.87 5.67
CA HIS A 963 -42.38 26.84 6.64
C HIS A 963 -41.38 27.39 7.66
N ILE A 964 -41.58 27.05 8.94
CA ILE A 964 -40.70 27.44 10.03
C ILE A 964 -40.06 26.17 10.59
N VAL A 965 -38.73 26.11 10.65
CA VAL A 965 -37.98 24.94 11.11
C VAL A 965 -36.91 25.36 12.12
N TYR A 966 -36.79 24.60 13.21
CA TYR A 966 -35.66 24.67 14.14
C TYR A 966 -35.31 23.26 14.63
N VAL A 967 -34.09 23.08 15.13
CA VAL A 967 -33.58 21.76 15.56
C VAL A 967 -33.07 21.85 17.00
N VAL A 968 -33.31 20.80 17.78
CA VAL A 968 -32.78 20.61 19.14
C VAL A 968 -31.86 19.39 19.13
N ALA A 969 -30.68 19.50 19.75
CA ALA A 969 -29.81 18.36 20.01
C ALA A 969 -30.20 17.68 21.34
N ILE A 970 -30.29 16.35 21.33
CA ILE A 970 -30.58 15.50 22.48
C ILE A 970 -29.32 14.68 22.75
N GLY A 971 -28.64 14.99 23.85
CA GLY A 971 -27.50 14.26 24.36
C GLY A 971 -27.88 13.15 25.35
N ALA A 972 -26.90 12.59 26.03
CA ALA A 972 -27.09 11.48 26.97
C ALA A 972 -27.63 11.92 28.35
N LYS A 973 -27.31 13.15 28.77
CA LYS A 973 -27.68 13.72 30.08
C LYS A 973 -28.62 14.93 30.00
N GLY A 974 -28.81 15.53 28.81
CA GLY A 974 -29.61 16.73 28.64
C GLY A 974 -29.94 17.08 27.19
N THR A 975 -30.80 18.08 27.00
CA THR A 975 -31.22 18.62 25.69
C THR A 975 -30.73 20.05 25.51
N SER A 976 -30.25 20.38 24.31
CA SER A 976 -29.80 21.74 23.98
C SER A 976 -30.94 22.77 24.00
N LEU A 977 -30.60 24.05 23.94
CA LEU A 977 -31.53 25.05 23.43
C LEU A 977 -31.82 24.78 21.93
N PRO A 978 -32.96 25.27 21.40
CA PRO A 978 -33.20 25.33 19.96
C PRO A 978 -32.06 26.05 19.22
N SER A 979 -31.82 25.60 17.99
CA SER A 979 -31.06 26.34 16.98
C SER A 979 -31.69 27.69 16.65
N GLU A 980 -31.04 28.46 15.77
CA GLU A 980 -31.71 29.53 15.05
C GLU A 980 -32.98 29.02 14.32
N THR A 981 -33.92 29.94 14.06
CA THR A 981 -35.18 29.62 13.39
C THR A 981 -35.05 29.84 11.88
N LEU A 982 -34.98 28.76 11.12
CA LEU A 982 -34.99 28.80 9.66
C LEU A 982 -36.41 29.07 9.14
N VAL A 983 -36.55 30.08 8.29
CA VAL A 983 -37.78 30.38 7.55
C VAL A 983 -37.56 30.01 6.09
N ALA A 984 -38.25 28.97 5.63
CA ALA A 984 -38.15 28.43 4.28
C ALA A 984 -39.48 28.59 3.53
N TRP A 985 -39.43 28.56 2.20
CA TRP A 985 -40.60 28.52 1.33
C TRP A 985 -40.52 27.31 0.41
N THR A 986 -41.65 26.69 0.10
CA THR A 986 -41.77 25.80 -1.05
C THR A 986 -41.88 26.62 -2.34
N ASP A 987 -41.45 26.05 -3.46
CA ASP A 987 -41.58 26.70 -4.76
C ASP A 987 -43.05 26.86 -5.19
N PRO A 988 -43.36 27.79 -6.12
CA PRO A 988 -44.60 27.72 -6.87
C PRO A 988 -44.68 26.40 -7.67
N ALA A 989 -45.87 25.81 -7.74
CA ALA A 989 -46.10 24.67 -8.62
C ALA A 989 -46.10 25.12 -10.09
N LEU A 990 -45.28 24.46 -10.91
CA LEU A 990 -45.19 24.67 -12.35
C LEU A 990 -45.69 23.41 -13.06
N PRO A 991 -46.59 23.52 -14.04
CA PRO A 991 -47.17 22.37 -14.73
C PRO A 991 -46.13 21.58 -15.51
N ALA A 992 -46.44 20.32 -15.82
CA ALA A 992 -45.60 19.48 -16.66
C ALA A 992 -45.49 20.02 -18.10
N TYR A 993 -44.27 20.09 -18.62
CA TYR A 993 -43.96 20.42 -20.01
C TYR A 993 -42.99 19.36 -20.55
N VAL A 994 -43.12 18.94 -21.81
CA VAL A 994 -42.29 17.87 -22.41
C VAL A 994 -41.80 18.24 -23.80
N ASP A 995 -40.51 18.11 -24.04
CA ASP A 995 -39.92 18.36 -25.36
C ASP A 995 -40.09 17.14 -26.29
N PRO A 996 -40.10 17.34 -27.63
CA PRO A 996 -40.19 16.25 -28.59
C PRO A 996 -39.07 15.20 -28.40
N PRO A 997 -39.39 13.89 -28.42
CA PRO A 997 -38.39 12.84 -28.19
C PRO A 997 -37.17 12.96 -29.11
N THR A 998 -35.98 12.97 -28.52
CA THR A 998 -34.74 12.82 -29.27
C THR A 998 -34.45 11.33 -29.46
N VAL A 999 -33.88 10.97 -30.62
CA VAL A 999 -33.69 9.58 -31.03
C VAL A 999 -32.35 9.46 -31.73
N HIS A 1000 -31.55 8.47 -31.33
CA HIS A 1000 -30.22 8.18 -31.87
C HIS A 1000 -30.11 6.71 -32.32
N PRO A 1001 -29.55 6.41 -33.51
CA PRO A 1001 -29.08 7.36 -34.52
C PRO A 1001 -30.23 8.21 -35.11
N SER A 1002 -29.90 9.41 -35.59
CA SER A 1002 -30.89 10.35 -36.14
C SER A 1002 -31.29 10.03 -37.58
N ASP A 1003 -30.45 9.31 -38.33
CA ASP A 1003 -30.45 9.35 -39.79
C ASP A 1003 -31.01 8.07 -40.42
N ILE A 1004 -30.46 6.91 -40.04
CA ILE A 1004 -30.85 5.59 -40.55
C ILE A 1004 -31.04 4.65 -39.36
N ILE A 1005 -32.28 4.25 -39.11
CA ILE A 1005 -32.64 3.20 -38.14
C ILE A 1005 -33.05 1.97 -38.96
N SER A 1006 -32.31 0.88 -38.86
CA SER A 1006 -32.61 -0.36 -39.59
C SER A 1006 -33.60 -1.25 -38.83
N GLU A 1007 -34.46 -1.96 -39.56
CA GLU A 1007 -35.23 -3.09 -39.02
C GLU A 1007 -34.28 -4.13 -38.39
N GLY A 1008 -34.69 -4.70 -37.24
CA GLY A 1008 -33.84 -5.58 -36.41
C GLY A 1008 -32.72 -4.86 -35.65
N GLY A 1009 -32.47 -3.57 -35.92
CA GLY A 1009 -31.46 -2.76 -35.26
C GLY A 1009 -31.87 -2.29 -33.86
N SER A 1010 -31.19 -1.25 -33.36
CA SER A 1010 -31.49 -0.61 -32.07
C SER A 1010 -31.49 0.90 -32.16
N MET A 1011 -32.37 1.55 -31.38
CA MET A 1011 -32.43 3.00 -31.24
C MET A 1011 -32.52 3.42 -29.76
N THR A 1012 -31.85 4.51 -29.42
CA THR A 1012 -31.90 5.13 -28.08
C THR A 1012 -32.83 6.33 -28.13
N ILE A 1013 -33.84 6.34 -27.26
CA ILE A 1013 -34.84 7.40 -27.14
C ILE A 1013 -34.58 8.18 -25.84
N LEU A 1014 -34.56 9.51 -25.93
CA LEU A 1014 -34.45 10.43 -24.80
C LEU A 1014 -35.67 11.36 -24.76
N CYS A 1015 -36.45 11.24 -23.69
CA CYS A 1015 -37.52 12.17 -23.31
C CYS A 1015 -37.00 13.18 -22.28
N LEU A 1016 -37.32 14.46 -22.47
CA LEU A 1016 -37.01 15.56 -21.55
C LEU A 1016 -38.31 16.20 -21.06
N ALA A 1017 -38.46 16.37 -19.75
CA ALA A 1017 -39.64 17.01 -19.17
C ALA A 1017 -39.33 17.95 -18.00
N MET A 1018 -39.97 19.11 -18.03
CA MET A 1018 -39.89 20.18 -17.04
C MET A 1018 -41.18 20.24 -16.21
N GLY A 1019 -41.13 20.96 -15.08
CA GLY A 1019 -42.22 21.05 -14.11
C GLY A 1019 -41.72 21.18 -12.66
N ASN A 1020 -42.57 21.59 -11.73
CA ASN A 1020 -42.31 21.56 -10.29
C ASN A 1020 -43.63 21.23 -9.56
N PRO A 1021 -43.79 20.04 -8.93
CA PRO A 1021 -42.82 18.96 -8.74
C PRO A 1021 -42.32 18.33 -10.05
N ALA A 1022 -41.29 17.49 -9.96
CA ALA A 1022 -40.76 16.77 -11.12
C ALA A 1022 -41.84 15.85 -11.74
N PRO A 1023 -42.01 15.85 -13.08
CA PRO A 1023 -43.04 15.07 -13.74
C PRO A 1023 -42.72 13.57 -13.79
N THR A 1024 -43.79 12.78 -13.96
CA THR A 1024 -43.73 11.39 -14.37
C THR A 1024 -43.79 11.33 -15.88
N ILE A 1025 -42.67 10.96 -16.50
CA ILE A 1025 -42.56 10.72 -17.94
C ILE A 1025 -43.10 9.31 -18.23
N SER A 1026 -43.88 9.18 -19.30
CA SER A 1026 -44.36 7.92 -19.87
C SER A 1026 -43.99 7.86 -21.34
N LEU A 1027 -43.13 6.90 -21.72
CA LEU A 1027 -42.65 6.70 -23.08
C LEU A 1027 -43.51 5.66 -23.80
N TYR A 1028 -44.13 6.05 -24.91
CA TYR A 1028 -44.86 5.18 -25.82
C TYR A 1028 -44.11 5.00 -27.13
N VAL A 1029 -44.05 3.76 -27.65
CA VAL A 1029 -43.47 3.39 -28.96
C VAL A 1029 -44.46 2.47 -29.67
N GLY A 1030 -44.79 2.75 -30.93
CA GLY A 1030 -45.83 2.02 -31.68
C GLY A 1030 -47.24 2.14 -31.06
N GLY A 1031 -47.45 3.08 -30.14
CA GLY A 1031 -48.66 3.20 -29.32
C GLY A 1031 -48.65 2.39 -28.00
N HIS A 1032 -47.64 1.55 -27.76
CA HIS A 1032 -47.49 0.77 -26.54
C HIS A 1032 -46.63 1.50 -25.49
N LEU A 1033 -47.03 1.48 -24.21
CA LEU A 1033 -46.24 2.01 -23.10
C LEU A 1033 -45.02 1.13 -22.85
N VAL A 1034 -43.82 1.68 -23.01
CA VAL A 1034 -42.53 0.97 -22.83
C VAL A 1034 -41.92 1.22 -21.45
N ARG A 1035 -41.96 2.47 -20.97
CA ARG A 1035 -41.39 2.86 -19.67
C ARG A 1035 -42.17 4.02 -19.06
N GLN A 1036 -42.31 4.01 -17.73
CA GLN A 1036 -42.82 5.12 -16.94
C GLN A 1036 -41.87 5.38 -15.75
N ASP A 1037 -41.54 6.64 -15.47
CA ASP A 1037 -40.55 7.01 -14.44
C ASP A 1037 -40.72 8.47 -13.98
N THR A 1038 -40.51 8.77 -12.70
CA THR A 1038 -40.66 10.13 -12.13
C THR A 1038 -39.34 10.88 -12.16
N SER A 1039 -39.01 11.40 -13.35
CA SER A 1039 -37.74 12.05 -13.65
C SER A 1039 -37.93 13.23 -14.62
N ARG A 1040 -36.98 14.17 -14.62
CA ARG A 1040 -36.88 15.22 -15.66
C ARG A 1040 -36.30 14.71 -16.98
N HIS A 1041 -35.60 13.57 -16.95
CA HIS A 1041 -34.89 12.99 -18.08
C HIS A 1041 -35.12 11.47 -18.08
N MET A 1042 -35.54 10.89 -19.20
CA MET A 1042 -35.69 9.44 -19.37
C MET A 1042 -34.98 9.00 -20.63
N ILE A 1043 -33.98 8.11 -20.49
CA ILE A 1043 -33.30 7.44 -21.60
C ILE A 1043 -33.77 5.98 -21.63
N THR A 1044 -34.15 5.48 -22.81
CA THR A 1044 -34.53 4.08 -23.03
C THR A 1044 -33.93 3.59 -24.35
N VAL A 1045 -33.29 2.41 -24.34
CA VAL A 1045 -32.81 1.75 -25.56
C VAL A 1045 -33.82 0.71 -26.00
N ILE A 1046 -34.23 0.77 -27.26
CA ILE A 1046 -35.07 -0.22 -27.93
C ILE A 1046 -34.17 -1.09 -28.81
N HIS A 1047 -34.23 -2.41 -28.63
CA HIS A 1047 -33.53 -3.39 -29.46
C HIS A 1047 -34.54 -4.17 -30.31
N ASN A 1048 -34.09 -4.71 -31.46
CA ASN A 1048 -34.93 -5.41 -32.44
C ASN A 1048 -36.08 -4.53 -32.96
N VAL A 1049 -35.75 -3.35 -33.49
CA VAL A 1049 -36.71 -2.37 -34.01
C VAL A 1049 -37.52 -2.94 -35.18
N THR A 1050 -38.85 -2.90 -35.11
CA THR A 1050 -39.78 -3.36 -36.16
C THR A 1050 -40.49 -2.20 -36.87
N THR A 1051 -40.99 -2.42 -38.08
CA THR A 1051 -41.51 -1.35 -38.96
C THR A 1051 -42.76 -0.61 -38.45
N ASP A 1052 -43.43 -1.11 -37.42
CA ASP A 1052 -44.54 -0.47 -36.72
C ASP A 1052 -44.09 0.55 -35.65
N MET A 1053 -42.82 0.50 -35.21
CA MET A 1053 -42.25 1.39 -34.19
C MET A 1053 -41.97 2.83 -34.68
N GLU A 1054 -42.47 3.23 -35.85
CA GLU A 1054 -42.24 4.57 -36.43
C GLU A 1054 -42.75 5.72 -35.55
N HIS A 1055 -43.72 5.47 -34.66
CA HIS A 1055 -44.35 6.50 -33.84
C HIS A 1055 -43.89 6.43 -32.38
N ILE A 1056 -43.17 7.46 -31.93
CA ILE A 1056 -42.63 7.60 -30.58
C ILE A 1056 -43.27 8.82 -29.92
N SER A 1057 -43.72 8.71 -28.67
CA SER A 1057 -44.20 9.87 -27.90
C SER A 1057 -43.84 9.82 -26.42
N CYS A 1058 -43.50 10.98 -25.87
CA CYS A 1058 -43.27 11.23 -24.47
C CYS A 1058 -44.49 11.96 -23.91
N TYR A 1059 -45.15 11.39 -22.90
CA TYR A 1059 -46.21 12.03 -22.11
C TYR A 1059 -45.62 12.42 -20.75
N ALA A 1060 -45.98 13.58 -20.21
CA ALA A 1060 -45.52 14.05 -18.91
C ALA A 1060 -46.66 14.65 -18.08
N ASP A 1061 -46.75 14.20 -16.83
CA ASP A 1061 -47.73 14.67 -15.84
C ASP A 1061 -47.06 14.83 -14.47
N ASN A 1062 -47.38 15.91 -13.74
CA ASN A 1062 -46.95 16.12 -12.35
C ASN A 1062 -48.11 16.44 -11.40
N GLY A 1063 -49.36 16.24 -11.83
CA GLY A 1063 -50.57 16.55 -11.06
C GLY A 1063 -50.95 18.04 -11.02
N TYR A 1064 -50.22 18.91 -11.73
CA TYR A 1064 -50.51 20.35 -11.82
C TYR A 1064 -50.71 20.80 -13.27
N GLY A 1065 -51.83 21.48 -13.53
CA GLY A 1065 -52.21 21.94 -14.87
C GLY A 1065 -52.86 20.84 -15.71
N ILE A 1066 -52.60 20.88 -17.02
CA ILE A 1066 -53.03 19.85 -17.99
C ILE A 1066 -51.77 19.07 -18.38
N PRO A 1067 -51.77 17.72 -18.33
CA PRO A 1067 -50.61 16.94 -18.72
C PRO A 1067 -50.33 17.07 -20.21
N MET A 1068 -49.04 16.99 -20.59
CA MET A 1068 -48.57 17.35 -21.92
C MET A 1068 -47.96 16.13 -22.64
N GLN A 1069 -48.11 16.07 -23.96
CA GLN A 1069 -47.54 15.02 -24.80
C GLN A 1069 -46.80 15.65 -25.98
N ALA A 1070 -45.61 15.12 -26.28
CA ALA A 1070 -44.85 15.45 -27.48
C ALA A 1070 -44.45 14.17 -28.22
N ALA A 1071 -44.48 14.20 -29.55
CA ALA A 1071 -44.28 13.02 -30.40
C ALA A 1071 -43.30 13.29 -31.54
N LYS A 1072 -42.60 12.24 -31.98
CA LYS A 1072 -41.72 12.24 -33.14
C LYS A 1072 -41.99 10.98 -33.97
N LYS A 1073 -42.08 11.14 -35.29
CA LYS A 1073 -42.06 10.02 -36.24
C LYS A 1073 -40.61 9.76 -36.67
N VAL A 1074 -40.23 8.50 -36.78
CA VAL A 1074 -38.91 8.05 -37.26
C VAL A 1074 -39.06 7.15 -38.50
N ASN A 1075 -38.09 7.22 -39.41
CA ASN A 1075 -38.11 6.46 -40.66
C ASN A 1075 -37.30 5.16 -40.50
N ILE A 1076 -38.00 4.05 -40.30
CA ILE A 1076 -37.38 2.73 -40.16
C ILE A 1076 -37.11 2.16 -41.56
N SER A 1077 -35.88 1.72 -41.80
CA SER A 1077 -35.37 1.29 -43.11
C SER A 1077 -35.16 -0.23 -43.16
N PHE A 1078 -35.48 -0.86 -44.29
CA PHE A 1078 -35.48 -2.31 -44.47
C PHE A 1078 -35.13 -2.73 -45.90
N ALA A 1079 -34.57 -3.94 -46.05
CA ALA A 1079 -34.18 -4.52 -47.32
C ALA A 1079 -35.39 -4.87 -48.21
N PRO A 1080 -35.27 -4.93 -49.54
CA PRO A 1080 -36.41 -5.10 -50.44
C PRO A 1080 -37.12 -6.45 -50.27
N ARG A 1081 -38.44 -6.41 -50.09
CA ARG A 1081 -39.33 -7.58 -50.04
C ARG A 1081 -40.13 -7.62 -51.34
N ILE A 1082 -40.10 -8.75 -52.07
CA ILE A 1082 -40.76 -8.87 -53.38
C ILE A 1082 -41.90 -9.90 -53.35
N GLN A 1083 -43.07 -9.51 -53.86
CA GLN A 1083 -44.16 -10.40 -54.22
C GLN A 1083 -44.34 -10.40 -55.75
N ALA A 1084 -44.24 -11.59 -56.35
CA ALA A 1084 -44.35 -11.80 -57.80
C ALA A 1084 -45.78 -12.17 -58.23
N SER A 1085 -46.19 -11.79 -59.44
CA SER A 1085 -47.50 -12.16 -60.02
C SER A 1085 -47.63 -13.62 -60.46
N GLY A 1086 -46.56 -14.42 -60.34
CA GLY A 1086 -46.57 -15.84 -60.70
C GLY A 1086 -46.45 -16.08 -62.21
N ILE A 1087 -47.32 -16.94 -62.75
CA ILE A 1087 -47.30 -17.39 -64.15
C ILE A 1087 -48.37 -16.65 -64.95
N THR A 1088 -47.97 -15.77 -65.86
CA THR A 1088 -48.88 -15.17 -66.86
C THR A 1088 -48.99 -16.09 -68.08
N VAL A 1089 -50.21 -16.28 -68.59
CA VAL A 1089 -50.48 -17.19 -69.73
C VAL A 1089 -51.17 -16.43 -70.86
N ALA A 1090 -50.58 -16.45 -72.05
CA ALA A 1090 -51.05 -15.71 -73.22
C ALA A 1090 -50.83 -16.50 -74.53
N SER A 1091 -51.24 -15.93 -75.65
CA SER A 1091 -51.14 -16.52 -77.00
C SER A 1091 -49.95 -15.94 -77.76
N VAL A 1092 -49.44 -16.67 -78.76
CA VAL A 1092 -48.33 -16.19 -79.60
C VAL A 1092 -48.74 -14.91 -80.34
N GLY A 1093 -47.96 -13.84 -80.18
CA GLY A 1093 -48.20 -12.52 -80.75
C GLY A 1093 -48.99 -11.55 -79.86
N GLU A 1094 -49.53 -11.98 -78.72
CA GLU A 1094 -50.14 -11.08 -77.73
C GLU A 1094 -49.07 -10.31 -76.93
N SER A 1095 -49.45 -9.18 -76.33
CA SER A 1095 -48.60 -8.43 -75.40
C SER A 1095 -48.82 -8.91 -73.97
N VAL A 1096 -47.75 -9.01 -73.17
CA VAL A 1096 -47.79 -9.63 -71.84
C VAL A 1096 -47.08 -8.76 -70.79
N ASP A 1097 -47.78 -8.45 -69.70
CA ASP A 1097 -47.19 -7.86 -68.50
C ASP A 1097 -46.76 -8.95 -67.49
N LEU A 1098 -45.53 -8.84 -67.00
CA LEU A 1098 -45.02 -9.54 -65.81
C LEU A 1098 -44.81 -8.52 -64.70
N LYS A 1099 -45.43 -8.73 -63.51
CA LYS A 1099 -45.51 -7.73 -62.44
C LYS A 1099 -44.93 -8.25 -61.13
N CYS A 1100 -44.12 -7.41 -60.48
CA CYS A 1100 -43.62 -7.65 -59.14
C CYS A 1100 -43.81 -6.41 -58.26
N THR A 1101 -44.45 -6.62 -57.12
CA THR A 1101 -44.64 -5.62 -56.07
C THR A 1101 -43.46 -5.70 -55.11
N VAL A 1102 -42.90 -4.55 -54.75
CA VAL A 1102 -41.66 -4.42 -53.97
C VAL A 1102 -41.89 -3.45 -52.81
N TRP A 1103 -41.78 -3.93 -51.58
CA TRP A 1103 -41.70 -3.07 -50.39
C TRP A 1103 -40.24 -2.83 -50.07
N ALA A 1104 -39.79 -1.59 -49.99
CA ALA A 1104 -38.40 -1.24 -49.70
C ALA A 1104 -38.27 0.17 -49.14
N ARG A 1105 -37.33 0.36 -48.19
CA ARG A 1105 -36.93 1.70 -47.73
C ARG A 1105 -35.44 1.70 -47.33
N PRO A 1106 -34.54 2.47 -47.96
CA PRO A 1106 -34.77 3.46 -49.01
C PRO A 1106 -35.17 2.86 -50.37
N ILE A 1107 -35.44 3.74 -51.34
CA ILE A 1107 -35.86 3.43 -52.72
C ILE A 1107 -34.93 2.37 -53.34
N PRO A 1108 -35.48 1.29 -53.93
CA PRO A 1108 -34.67 0.24 -54.54
C PRO A 1108 -34.29 0.57 -55.99
N LYS A 1109 -33.11 0.12 -56.42
CA LYS A 1109 -32.83 -0.15 -57.84
C LYS A 1109 -33.52 -1.46 -58.22
N THR A 1110 -34.04 -1.59 -59.44
CA THR A 1110 -34.74 -2.80 -59.86
C THR A 1110 -34.44 -3.17 -61.31
N MET A 1111 -34.35 -4.47 -61.61
CA MET A 1111 -34.14 -5.01 -62.97
C MET A 1111 -34.83 -6.37 -63.13
N PHE A 1112 -35.04 -6.79 -64.38
CA PHE A 1112 -35.41 -8.17 -64.72
C PHE A 1112 -34.23 -8.91 -65.34
N TRP A 1113 -34.11 -10.20 -65.00
CA TRP A 1113 -33.11 -11.13 -65.52
C TRP A 1113 -33.77 -12.34 -66.16
N ARG A 1114 -33.09 -13.04 -67.06
CA ARG A 1114 -33.53 -14.33 -67.63
C ARG A 1114 -33.04 -15.54 -66.83
N ASP A 1115 -32.15 -15.32 -65.86
CA ASP A 1115 -31.57 -16.33 -64.98
C ASP A 1115 -31.62 -15.87 -63.51
N HIS A 1116 -31.59 -16.82 -62.58
CA HIS A 1116 -31.65 -16.52 -61.14
C HIS A 1116 -30.37 -15.85 -60.64
N ASP A 1117 -29.23 -16.22 -61.21
CA ASP A 1117 -27.89 -15.74 -60.87
C ASP A 1117 -27.61 -14.30 -61.31
N GLY A 1118 -28.48 -13.69 -62.12
CA GLY A 1118 -28.30 -12.32 -62.62
C GLY A 1118 -27.13 -12.17 -63.59
N ARG A 1119 -26.95 -13.11 -64.52
CA ARG A 1119 -25.91 -13.07 -65.56
C ARG A 1119 -26.45 -12.63 -66.93
N VAL A 1120 -27.75 -12.77 -67.17
CA VAL A 1120 -28.43 -12.49 -68.46
C VAL A 1120 -29.53 -11.44 -68.25
N PRO A 1121 -29.23 -10.13 -68.40
CA PRO A 1121 -30.20 -9.07 -68.14
C PRO A 1121 -31.25 -8.98 -69.25
N VAL A 1122 -32.48 -8.61 -68.89
CA VAL A 1122 -33.48 -8.15 -69.86
C VAL A 1122 -33.14 -6.72 -70.26
N ILE A 1123 -32.61 -6.55 -71.47
CA ILE A 1123 -32.24 -5.24 -72.00
C ILE A 1123 -33.52 -4.50 -72.43
N GLN A 1124 -33.70 -3.25 -71.98
CA GLN A 1124 -34.84 -2.42 -72.36
C GLN A 1124 -34.72 -1.99 -73.83
N GLY A 1125 -35.81 -2.14 -74.58
CA GLY A 1125 -35.89 -1.84 -76.01
C GLY A 1125 -36.28 -3.05 -76.86
N GLY A 1126 -36.70 -2.79 -78.10
CA GLY A 1126 -37.14 -3.83 -79.02
C GLY A 1126 -38.47 -4.47 -78.57
N ASN A 1127 -38.43 -5.73 -78.12
CA ASN A 1127 -39.64 -6.45 -77.68
C ASN A 1127 -39.98 -6.21 -76.19
N TYR A 1128 -39.06 -5.65 -75.41
CA TYR A 1128 -39.21 -5.51 -73.95
C TYR A 1128 -39.25 -4.04 -73.54
N ASP A 1129 -40.22 -3.66 -72.71
CA ASP A 1129 -40.22 -2.39 -71.98
C ASP A 1129 -40.30 -2.65 -70.47
N MET A 1130 -39.68 -1.79 -69.67
CA MET A 1130 -39.60 -1.92 -68.21
C MET A 1130 -39.98 -0.61 -67.54
N SER A 1131 -40.90 -0.67 -66.58
CA SER A 1131 -41.32 0.49 -65.79
C SER A 1131 -41.41 0.16 -64.31
N MET A 1132 -41.07 1.15 -63.48
CA MET A 1132 -41.35 1.17 -62.05
C MET A 1132 -42.29 2.34 -61.78
N LYS A 1133 -43.28 2.13 -60.91
CA LYS A 1133 -44.11 3.20 -60.33
C LYS A 1133 -44.14 3.00 -58.82
N ASN A 1134 -43.97 4.07 -58.04
CA ASN A 1134 -44.34 4.04 -56.63
C ASN A 1134 -45.86 4.01 -56.49
N ASP A 1135 -46.34 3.51 -55.36
CA ASP A 1135 -47.72 3.77 -54.94
C ASP A 1135 -47.88 5.25 -54.52
N VAL A 1136 -49.12 5.75 -54.55
CA VAL A 1136 -49.44 7.15 -54.18
C VAL A 1136 -49.69 7.27 -52.68
N ASP A 1137 -50.20 6.21 -52.04
CA ASP A 1137 -50.54 6.21 -50.61
C ASP A 1137 -49.42 5.65 -49.73
N ASP A 1138 -48.54 4.77 -50.27
CA ASP A 1138 -47.35 4.24 -49.58
C ASP A 1138 -46.03 4.48 -50.34
N ASN A 1139 -45.24 5.45 -49.88
CA ASN A 1139 -43.91 5.78 -50.41
C ASN A 1139 -42.83 4.69 -50.19
N SER A 1140 -43.14 3.59 -49.53
CA SER A 1140 -42.28 2.40 -49.45
C SER A 1140 -42.70 1.25 -50.38
N LEU A 1141 -43.80 1.44 -51.14
CA LEU A 1141 -44.35 0.46 -52.07
C LEU A 1141 -44.06 0.83 -53.53
N TYR A 1142 -43.50 -0.11 -54.28
CA TYR A 1142 -43.13 0.05 -55.70
C TYR A 1142 -43.67 -1.12 -56.52
N VAL A 1143 -44.29 -0.82 -57.66
CA VAL A 1143 -44.74 -1.82 -58.64
C VAL A 1143 -43.81 -1.77 -59.85
N MET A 1144 -43.03 -2.83 -60.04
CA MET A 1144 -42.21 -3.04 -61.23
C MET A 1144 -42.96 -3.91 -62.25
N THR A 1145 -42.98 -3.47 -63.51
CA THR A 1145 -43.62 -4.17 -64.65
C THR A 1145 -42.63 -4.34 -65.79
N LEU A 1146 -42.54 -5.56 -66.34
CA LEU A 1146 -41.93 -5.86 -67.63
C LEU A 1146 -43.04 -6.17 -68.63
N THR A 1147 -43.12 -5.40 -69.71
CA THR A 1147 -44.07 -5.61 -70.80
C THR A 1147 -43.33 -6.22 -71.99
N ILE A 1148 -43.77 -7.42 -72.42
CA ILE A 1148 -43.31 -8.12 -73.62
C ILE A 1148 -44.30 -7.79 -74.74
N ASN A 1149 -43.91 -6.94 -75.70
CA ASN A 1149 -44.82 -6.34 -76.66
C ASN A 1149 -45.45 -7.33 -77.65
N LYS A 1150 -44.73 -8.40 -78.01
CA LYS A 1150 -45.21 -9.51 -78.85
C LYS A 1150 -44.59 -10.83 -78.37
N LEU A 1151 -45.39 -11.70 -77.76
CA LEU A 1151 -44.92 -12.99 -77.26
C LEU A 1151 -44.53 -13.96 -78.40
N GLY A 1152 -43.23 -14.21 -78.59
CA GLY A 1152 -42.73 -15.30 -79.44
C GLY A 1152 -42.29 -16.54 -78.65
N ALA A 1153 -41.90 -17.60 -79.35
CA ALA A 1153 -41.46 -18.85 -78.71
C ALA A 1153 -40.18 -18.68 -77.86
N GLN A 1154 -39.29 -17.78 -78.28
CA GLN A 1154 -38.08 -17.38 -77.54
C GLN A 1154 -38.35 -16.51 -76.29
N ASP A 1155 -39.56 -15.95 -76.16
CA ASP A 1155 -39.96 -15.12 -75.03
C ASP A 1155 -40.57 -15.97 -73.91
N VAL A 1156 -40.92 -17.23 -74.18
CA VAL A 1156 -41.41 -18.19 -73.18
C VAL A 1156 -40.32 -18.53 -72.16
N GLY A 1157 -40.71 -18.66 -70.89
CA GLY A 1157 -39.83 -19.10 -69.81
C GLY A 1157 -40.02 -18.31 -68.52
N ASP A 1158 -39.06 -18.46 -67.63
CA ASP A 1158 -39.00 -17.75 -66.36
C ASP A 1158 -38.16 -16.46 -66.50
N TYR A 1159 -38.59 -15.44 -65.77
CA TYR A 1159 -37.95 -14.13 -65.65
C TYR A 1159 -37.81 -13.83 -64.15
N PHE A 1160 -36.71 -13.20 -63.75
CA PHE A 1160 -36.40 -12.94 -62.35
C PHE A 1160 -36.44 -11.45 -62.08
N CYS A 1161 -37.47 -10.99 -61.35
CA CYS A 1161 -37.55 -9.62 -60.87
C CYS A 1161 -36.64 -9.47 -59.65
N HIS A 1162 -35.68 -8.55 -59.76
CA HIS A 1162 -34.66 -8.25 -58.76
C HIS A 1162 -34.81 -6.83 -58.25
N ALA A 1163 -34.63 -6.63 -56.94
CA ALA A 1163 -34.61 -5.33 -56.28
C ALA A 1163 -33.46 -5.24 -55.27
N GLU A 1164 -32.72 -4.13 -55.27
CA GLU A 1164 -31.57 -3.84 -54.41
C GLU A 1164 -31.74 -2.47 -53.77
N ASN A 1165 -31.55 -2.35 -52.44
CA ASN A 1165 -31.30 -1.07 -51.78
C ASN A 1165 -30.07 -1.17 -50.86
N ALA A 1166 -29.73 -0.08 -50.15
CA ALA A 1166 -28.54 -0.01 -49.31
C ALA A 1166 -28.49 -1.02 -48.12
N LEU A 1167 -29.58 -1.76 -47.87
CA LEU A 1167 -29.69 -2.75 -46.79
C LEU A 1167 -29.76 -4.20 -47.31
N GLY A 1168 -29.75 -4.41 -48.62
CA GLY A 1168 -29.74 -5.75 -49.23
C GLY A 1168 -30.53 -5.83 -50.53
N SER A 1169 -30.66 -7.04 -51.05
CA SER A 1169 -31.39 -7.31 -52.29
C SER A 1169 -32.27 -8.57 -52.20
N SER A 1170 -33.18 -8.70 -53.16
CA SER A 1170 -34.14 -9.80 -53.22
C SER A 1170 -34.49 -10.11 -54.67
N THR A 1171 -34.80 -11.39 -54.94
CA THR A 1171 -35.11 -11.90 -56.28
C THR A 1171 -36.32 -12.84 -56.21
N ARG A 1172 -37.26 -12.70 -57.15
CA ARG A 1172 -38.41 -13.59 -57.31
C ARG A 1172 -38.66 -13.92 -58.79
N ALA A 1173 -39.18 -15.12 -59.05
CA ALA A 1173 -39.53 -15.55 -60.39
C ALA A 1173 -40.96 -15.11 -60.79
N VAL A 1174 -41.11 -14.70 -62.04
CA VAL A 1174 -42.36 -14.52 -62.78
C VAL A 1174 -42.21 -15.21 -64.13
N SER A 1175 -43.22 -15.94 -64.59
CA SER A 1175 -43.12 -16.79 -65.78
C SER A 1175 -44.10 -16.35 -66.85
N VAL A 1176 -43.75 -16.56 -68.13
CA VAL A 1176 -44.71 -16.49 -69.24
C VAL A 1176 -44.81 -17.81 -69.99
N ARG A 1177 -46.04 -18.26 -70.27
CA ARG A 1177 -46.33 -19.53 -70.95
C ARG A 1177 -47.38 -19.35 -72.05
N ILE A 1178 -47.28 -20.16 -73.11
CA ILE A 1178 -48.24 -20.14 -74.24
C ILE A 1178 -49.47 -21.00 -73.90
N ARG A 1179 -50.67 -20.50 -74.22
CA ARG A 1179 -51.93 -21.26 -74.08
C ARG A 1179 -52.19 -22.18 -75.28
N ASN A 1180 -52.00 -23.49 -75.08
CA ASN A 1180 -52.47 -24.54 -76.01
C ASN A 1180 -53.55 -25.38 -75.32
N THR A 1181 -54.72 -25.57 -75.95
CA THR A 1181 -55.77 -26.47 -75.44
C THR A 1181 -56.61 -27.09 -76.56
N ALA A 1182 -56.77 -28.41 -76.52
CA ALA A 1182 -57.89 -29.13 -77.10
C ALA A 1182 -58.21 -30.35 -76.23
N ALA A 1183 -59.50 -30.71 -76.13
CA ALA A 1183 -60.08 -31.81 -75.33
C ALA A 1183 -59.95 -31.70 -73.79
N SER A 1184 -61.05 -32.03 -73.12
CA SER A 1184 -61.21 -32.07 -71.66
C SER A 1184 -61.11 -33.50 -71.13
N SER A 1185 -60.42 -33.71 -70.00
CA SER A 1185 -60.47 -34.96 -69.24
C SER A 1185 -61.56 -34.91 -68.16
N ASN A 1186 -62.44 -35.92 -68.13
CA ASN A 1186 -63.47 -36.06 -67.11
C ASN A 1186 -62.90 -36.74 -65.86
N ILE A 1187 -62.66 -35.98 -64.79
CA ILE A 1187 -61.89 -36.45 -63.62
C ILE A 1187 -62.60 -37.60 -62.87
N SER A 1188 -63.93 -37.58 -62.77
CA SER A 1188 -64.69 -38.65 -62.12
C SER A 1188 -64.51 -40.00 -62.80
N GLU A 1189 -64.34 -40.01 -64.13
CA GLU A 1189 -64.12 -41.21 -64.94
C GLU A 1189 -62.67 -41.72 -64.82
N CYS A 1190 -61.72 -40.79 -64.65
CA CYS A 1190 -60.34 -41.13 -64.28
C CYS A 1190 -60.28 -41.82 -62.90
N CYS A 1191 -60.92 -41.27 -61.86
CA CYS A 1191 -60.92 -41.88 -60.53
C CYS A 1191 -61.63 -43.24 -60.47
N ALA A 1192 -62.70 -43.43 -61.23
CA ALA A 1192 -63.30 -44.75 -61.41
C ALA A 1192 -62.31 -45.77 -62.01
N SER A 1193 -61.48 -45.36 -62.98
CA SER A 1193 -60.44 -46.24 -63.55
C SER A 1193 -59.32 -46.60 -62.57
N GLN A 1194 -59.09 -45.78 -61.55
CA GLN A 1194 -58.06 -46.00 -60.52
C GLN A 1194 -58.59 -46.73 -59.26
N ASN A 1195 -59.83 -47.26 -59.31
CA ASN A 1195 -60.49 -47.94 -58.19
C ASN A 1195 -60.55 -47.12 -56.88
N VAL A 1196 -60.75 -45.80 -56.99
CA VAL A 1196 -61.05 -44.96 -55.81
C VAL A 1196 -62.31 -45.50 -55.11
N SER A 1197 -62.26 -45.63 -53.79
CA SER A 1197 -63.35 -46.21 -53.01
C SER A 1197 -64.60 -45.30 -53.00
N ALA A 1198 -65.78 -45.90 -52.85
CA ALA A 1198 -67.05 -45.16 -52.93
C ALA A 1198 -67.21 -44.08 -51.83
N SER A 1199 -66.53 -44.23 -50.69
CA SER A 1199 -66.46 -43.25 -49.60
C SER A 1199 -65.62 -42.01 -49.94
N CYS A 1200 -64.68 -42.14 -50.88
CA CYS A 1200 -63.67 -41.14 -51.22
C CYS A 1200 -63.87 -40.51 -52.61
N MET A 1201 -64.83 -41.03 -53.40
CA MET A 1201 -65.14 -40.54 -54.75
C MET A 1201 -65.53 -39.04 -54.78
N SER A 1202 -66.00 -38.47 -53.67
CA SER A 1202 -66.28 -37.04 -53.53
C SER A 1202 -65.03 -36.14 -53.53
N ALA A 1203 -63.84 -36.68 -53.21
CA ALA A 1203 -62.58 -35.95 -53.29
C ALA A 1203 -62.06 -35.81 -54.74
N CYS A 1204 -62.61 -36.59 -55.69
CA CYS A 1204 -62.24 -36.57 -57.10
C CYS A 1204 -62.88 -35.40 -57.88
N SER A 1205 -62.48 -34.20 -57.49
CA SER A 1205 -62.80 -32.90 -58.08
C SER A 1205 -61.60 -32.35 -58.87
N PHE A 1206 -61.79 -31.31 -59.67
CA PHE A 1206 -60.70 -30.59 -60.35
C PHE A 1206 -59.77 -29.85 -59.36
N TYR A 1207 -60.28 -29.55 -58.16
CA TYR A 1207 -59.51 -29.07 -57.02
C TYR A 1207 -59.82 -29.95 -55.82
N ILE A 1208 -58.78 -30.46 -55.15
CA ILE A 1208 -58.91 -31.26 -53.92
C ILE A 1208 -59.12 -30.30 -52.75
N ASP A 1209 -60.28 -30.38 -52.12
CA ASP A 1209 -60.58 -29.65 -50.88
C ASP A 1209 -60.03 -30.44 -49.68
N ILE A 1210 -58.85 -30.02 -49.20
CA ILE A 1210 -58.11 -30.72 -48.14
C ILE A 1210 -58.89 -30.76 -46.82
N GLU A 1211 -59.68 -29.73 -46.48
CA GLU A 1211 -60.48 -29.73 -45.24
C GLU A 1211 -61.60 -30.79 -45.29
N SER A 1212 -62.06 -31.17 -46.48
CA SER A 1212 -63.10 -32.20 -46.66
C SER A 1212 -62.61 -33.66 -46.50
N VAL A 1213 -61.29 -33.88 -46.52
CA VAL A 1213 -60.67 -35.22 -46.48
C VAL A 1213 -59.90 -35.48 -45.18
N ILE A 1214 -59.46 -34.42 -44.48
CA ILE A 1214 -58.53 -34.53 -43.34
C ILE A 1214 -59.05 -35.39 -42.16
N ASP A 1215 -60.37 -35.48 -42.00
CA ASP A 1215 -61.05 -36.28 -40.97
C ASP A 1215 -61.44 -37.72 -41.42
N ARG A 1216 -60.99 -38.17 -42.61
CA ARG A 1216 -61.31 -39.50 -43.18
C ARG A 1216 -60.05 -40.26 -43.63
N PRO A 1217 -59.32 -40.93 -42.72
CA PRO A 1217 -58.06 -41.60 -43.03
C PRO A 1217 -58.20 -42.87 -43.90
N GLU A 1218 -59.41 -43.26 -44.27
CA GLU A 1218 -59.69 -44.25 -45.32
C GLU A 1218 -59.68 -43.69 -46.75
N CYS A 1219 -59.36 -42.39 -46.91
CA CYS A 1219 -59.25 -41.64 -48.15
C CYS A 1219 -57.86 -40.98 -48.33
#